data_AF-A0A8S1W3Y5-F1
#
_entry.id   AF-A0A8S1W3Y5-F1
#
_cell.length_a   1.000
_cell.length_b   1.000
_cell.length_c   1.000
_cell.angle_alpha   90.00
_cell.angle_beta   90.00
_cell.angle_gamma   90.00
#
_symmetry.space_group_name_H-M   'P 1'
#
loop_
_entity.id
_entity.type
_entity.pdbx_description
1 polymer ?
#
loop_
_entity_poly.entity_id
_entity_poly.type
_entity_poly.pdbx_seq_one_letter_code
_entity_poly.pdbx_strand_id
1 'polypeptide(L)'
;MKVDLREQSFINIRIRNTSLYGANLVRCDLSGSEVDNVIISGMNLNGAKLYNCKWRNLGLHEGIELNGHEGKINQVCFSSNGRSLASCSDDTTIRLWDVKTGKIRAVLKGESEVKSVCFSPNDTILATQRGKFVYLRNLKTEKYIWKLDGHSSKKFSVCFSSDSTTLAFGNDDNSICLWDVKTAQQKAKLDGHKDQVNQFCFSPDGTILASGSDDKSICLWNVKTGQQKAKLDGHSSKVYSVCYSPDGTTLASGSADESICLWDVKTGQQKAKLDGHSNAVNSICYSPDGTTLASGSWDHSIRLWDVKTGKKKAKFYDQLINLVISICFSPNGTTLVSCGDSHFKNRNSIRLWDVKTGEQKAKLDGHSGGILSVCFSPDGTTLASCSDDQSVRLWDAQTGQQKAKLDGHTNDVYSVCFSPDGTKLASSSRDESISLWNFETGQPIAALFGHWKRIPSICFSPDGTTLASGSYKEIFLWDVKTLKTKAKLGGHLNGILSVCFSPDGTSLASGSLNKSICLWNVKTGQQKARLDGHIDQVNQVCFSPDGTTLASGSNDKSLRLWDVKTRQQKAKLDGHSDTVNSICYSPDGTTLSSGSADNSIRLWDVKTGQQKAKLDGHSGAVASVCFSPDGIKLASCGEDSSIRLWDFKTGQQFLPSDNSSKEILSQFKFPIFSNNNLSKSASSNITILRISQHLNLEAQGALILKGEFINFQGVDLKSLLKLKGSYILESQIEIEQKQPQN
;
A
#
# COMPACT_ATOMS: atom_id res chain seq x y z
N MET A 1 -18.22 11.88 0.86
CA MET A 1 -18.88 13.13 0.41
C MET A 1 -17.81 13.97 -0.25
N LYS A 2 -17.92 14.32 -1.54
CA LYS A 2 -16.93 15.16 -2.24
C LYS A 2 -17.36 16.62 -2.15
N VAL A 3 -16.48 17.48 -1.67
CA VAL A 3 -16.67 18.95 -1.66
C VAL A 3 -16.04 19.52 -2.91
N ASP A 4 -16.73 20.42 -3.61
CA ASP A 4 -16.12 21.19 -4.69
C ASP A 4 -15.93 22.65 -4.23
N LEU A 5 -14.68 23.06 -4.09
CA LEU A 5 -14.29 24.41 -3.67
C LEU A 5 -13.57 25.17 -4.78
N ARG A 6 -13.67 24.68 -6.03
CA ARG A 6 -13.02 25.29 -7.20
C ARG A 6 -13.30 26.80 -7.29
N GLU A 7 -12.22 27.55 -7.54
CA GLU A 7 -12.20 29.01 -7.77
C GLU A 7 -12.67 29.87 -6.58
N GLN A 8 -12.86 29.30 -5.38
CA GLN A 8 -13.26 30.03 -4.17
C GLN A 8 -12.12 30.86 -3.56
N SER A 9 -12.47 32.03 -3.00
CA SER A 9 -11.50 32.95 -2.36
C SER A 9 -11.56 32.84 -0.83
N PHE A 10 -10.45 32.38 -0.25
CA PHE A 10 -10.22 32.10 1.17
C PHE A 10 -9.03 32.92 1.70
N ILE A 11 -8.97 34.21 1.34
CA ILE A 11 -7.87 35.11 1.71
C ILE A 11 -7.94 35.43 3.22
N ASN A 12 -6.80 35.39 3.90
CA ASN A 12 -6.63 35.66 5.34
C ASN A 12 -7.54 34.81 6.26
N ILE A 13 -7.65 33.50 6.04
CA ILE A 13 -8.31 32.57 6.98
C ILE A 13 -7.30 31.94 7.96
N ARG A 14 -7.79 31.39 9.08
CA ARG A 14 -7.00 30.49 9.93
C ARG A 14 -7.65 29.12 10.01
N ILE A 15 -6.84 28.07 9.81
CA ILE A 15 -7.21 26.66 9.96
C ILE A 15 -6.27 26.06 11.00
N ARG A 16 -6.79 25.61 12.14
CA ARG A 16 -5.94 25.02 13.19
C ARG A 16 -6.57 23.79 13.86
N ASN A 17 -5.70 22.89 14.31
CA ASN A 17 -6.05 21.71 15.12
C ASN A 17 -7.14 20.81 14.50
N THR A 18 -7.10 20.59 13.18
CA THR A 18 -8.14 19.87 12.43
C THR A 18 -7.53 18.96 11.36
N SER A 19 -8.31 18.44 10.42
CA SER A 19 -7.82 17.55 9.35
C SER A 19 -8.58 17.76 8.05
N LEU A 20 -7.85 17.81 6.93
CA LEU A 20 -8.37 18.07 5.60
C LEU A 20 -8.16 16.84 4.71
N TYR A 21 -9.24 16.07 4.53
CA TYR A 21 -9.29 14.87 3.70
C TYR A 21 -9.99 15.16 2.37
N GLY A 22 -9.33 14.89 1.24
CA GLY A 22 -9.92 14.97 -0.10
C GLY A 22 -10.31 16.39 -0.56
N ALA A 23 -9.77 17.44 0.06
CA ALA A 23 -10.19 18.82 -0.20
C ALA A 23 -9.72 19.32 -1.58
N ASN A 24 -10.69 19.60 -2.47
CA ASN A 24 -10.44 20.06 -3.83
C ASN A 24 -10.42 21.61 -3.92
N LEU A 25 -9.27 22.20 -3.60
CA LEU A 25 -9.01 23.65 -3.53
C LEU A 25 -8.36 24.20 -4.81
N VAL A 26 -8.71 23.62 -5.96
CA VAL A 26 -8.17 24.00 -7.27
C VAL A 26 -8.53 25.45 -7.60
N ARG A 27 -7.52 26.25 -7.98
CA ARG A 27 -7.60 27.71 -8.23
C ARG A 27 -8.07 28.55 -7.03
N CYS A 28 -8.11 28.02 -5.81
CA CYS A 28 -8.47 28.81 -4.63
C CYS A 28 -7.46 29.93 -4.33
N ASP A 29 -7.93 31.07 -3.80
CA ASP A 29 -7.04 32.11 -3.27
C ASP A 29 -6.92 31.98 -1.75
N LEU A 30 -5.85 31.37 -1.25
CA LEU A 30 -5.60 31.16 0.19
C LEU A 30 -4.66 32.23 0.78
N SER A 31 -4.33 33.28 0.02
CA SER A 31 -3.28 34.24 0.36
C SER A 31 -3.42 34.83 1.76
N GLY A 32 -2.31 34.94 2.50
CA GLY A 32 -2.24 35.44 3.87
C GLY A 32 -2.74 34.48 4.97
N SER A 33 -3.25 33.31 4.61
CA SER A 33 -3.84 32.36 5.56
C SER A 33 -2.82 31.60 6.41
N GLU A 34 -3.24 31.18 7.60
CA GLU A 34 -2.42 30.41 8.54
C GLU A 34 -3.01 29.01 8.76
N VAL A 35 -2.17 27.98 8.59
CA VAL A 35 -2.52 26.57 8.74
C VAL A 35 -1.56 25.95 9.77
N ASP A 36 -2.03 25.63 10.97
CA ASP A 36 -1.18 25.15 12.07
C ASP A 36 -1.79 23.91 12.76
N ASN A 37 -1.01 22.83 12.85
CA ASN A 37 -1.41 21.53 13.39
C ASN A 37 -2.61 20.93 12.62
N VAL A 38 -2.38 20.62 11.35
CA VAL A 38 -3.40 20.10 10.42
C VAL A 38 -2.89 18.87 9.69
N ILE A 39 -3.64 17.77 9.76
CA ILE A 39 -3.35 16.55 9.00
C ILE A 39 -3.97 16.71 7.60
N ILE A 40 -3.20 16.42 6.56
CA ILE A 40 -3.59 16.63 5.16
C ILE A 40 -3.45 15.33 4.36
N SER A 41 -4.50 14.95 3.63
CA SER A 41 -4.50 13.75 2.78
C SER A 41 -5.43 13.95 1.58
N GLY A 42 -4.95 13.62 0.37
CA GLY A 42 -5.73 13.77 -0.87
C GLY A 42 -6.15 15.22 -1.19
N MET A 43 -5.45 16.24 -0.67
CA MET A 43 -5.73 17.64 -1.01
C MET A 43 -5.24 17.96 -2.43
N ASN A 44 -6.10 18.60 -3.22
CA ASN A 44 -5.73 19.12 -4.55
C ASN A 44 -5.65 20.66 -4.50
N LEU A 45 -4.46 21.20 -4.75
CA LEU A 45 -4.14 22.63 -4.70
C LEU A 45 -3.79 23.21 -6.09
N ASN A 46 -4.07 22.49 -7.19
CA ASN A 46 -3.60 22.91 -8.51
C ASN A 46 -4.12 24.31 -8.90
N GLY A 47 -3.18 25.22 -9.19
CA GLY A 47 -3.47 26.62 -9.52
C GLY A 47 -3.89 27.50 -8.33
N ALA A 48 -3.87 27.00 -7.09
CA ALA A 48 -4.19 27.81 -5.91
C ALA A 48 -3.12 28.89 -5.65
N LYS A 49 -3.56 30.09 -5.26
CA LYS A 49 -2.67 31.19 -4.86
C LYS A 49 -2.37 31.08 -3.37
N LEU A 50 -1.09 31.00 -3.01
CA LEU A 50 -0.61 30.78 -1.64
C LEU A 50 0.27 31.93 -1.12
N TYR A 51 0.02 33.16 -1.55
CA TYR A 51 0.91 34.29 -1.25
C TYR A 51 0.92 34.61 0.25
N ASN A 52 2.11 34.62 0.87
CA ASN A 52 2.30 34.96 2.30
C ASN A 52 1.55 34.03 3.29
N CYS A 53 1.23 32.80 2.89
CA CYS A 53 0.62 31.80 3.79
C CYS A 53 1.63 31.27 4.83
N LYS A 54 1.14 30.93 6.03
CA LYS A 54 1.95 30.37 7.13
C LYS A 54 1.52 28.93 7.42
N TRP A 55 2.37 27.96 7.08
CA TRP A 55 2.10 26.53 7.27
C TRP A 55 2.98 25.96 8.38
N ARG A 56 2.40 25.22 9.33
CA ARG A 56 3.06 24.67 10.52
C ARG A 56 2.45 23.33 10.92
N ASN A 57 3.28 22.43 11.47
CA ASN A 57 2.85 21.16 12.05
C ASN A 57 1.92 20.34 11.12
N LEU A 58 2.33 20.14 9.87
CA LEU A 58 1.59 19.34 8.88
C LEU A 58 1.90 17.84 9.00
N GLY A 59 0.88 16.99 8.82
CA GLY A 59 1.03 15.53 8.73
C GLY A 59 0.58 14.98 7.37
N LEU A 60 1.34 14.04 6.82
CA LEU A 60 1.10 13.32 5.56
C LEU A 60 0.97 11.80 5.82
N HIS A 61 0.24 11.08 4.97
CA HIS A 61 -0.16 9.68 5.22
C HIS A 61 -0.08 8.80 3.95
N GLU A 62 0.81 7.80 3.97
CA GLU A 62 1.02 6.79 2.90
C GLU A 62 1.28 5.39 3.52
N GLY A 63 1.40 4.32 2.72
CA GLY A 63 1.29 2.95 3.24
C GLY A 63 1.98 1.76 2.55
N ILE A 64 2.05 0.65 3.29
CA ILE A 64 2.88 -0.55 3.10
C ILE A 64 2.18 -1.77 3.77
N GLU A 65 2.06 -2.89 3.04
CA GLU A 65 1.79 -4.23 3.60
C GLU A 65 3.06 -5.09 3.45
N LEU A 66 3.38 -5.90 4.47
CA LEU A 66 4.62 -6.70 4.51
C LEU A 66 4.29 -8.19 4.33
N ASN A 67 4.42 -8.68 3.09
CA ASN A 67 4.15 -10.06 2.72
C ASN A 67 5.44 -10.86 2.49
N GLY A 68 5.43 -12.16 2.84
CA GLY A 68 6.47 -13.07 2.39
C GLY A 68 6.69 -14.34 3.24
N HIS A 69 6.21 -14.39 4.49
CA HIS A 69 6.32 -15.60 5.30
C HIS A 69 5.40 -16.72 4.78
N GLU A 70 5.93 -17.94 4.68
CA GLU A 70 5.20 -19.09 4.13
C GLU A 70 4.35 -19.80 5.21
N GLY A 71 4.74 -19.64 6.47
CA GLY A 71 4.11 -20.22 7.67
C GLY A 71 3.60 -19.16 8.63
N LYS A 72 2.92 -19.61 9.69
CA LYS A 72 2.33 -18.75 10.74
C LYS A 72 3.39 -17.80 11.32
N ILE A 73 3.01 -16.53 11.54
CA ILE A 73 3.93 -15.51 12.09
C ILE A 73 3.72 -15.41 13.60
N ASN A 74 4.74 -15.74 14.38
CA ASN A 74 4.64 -15.88 15.84
C ASN A 74 4.79 -14.57 16.59
N GLN A 75 5.70 -13.68 16.16
CA GLN A 75 5.93 -12.39 16.78
C GLN A 75 6.47 -11.37 15.78
N VAL A 76 6.15 -10.10 16.02
CA VAL A 76 6.75 -8.91 15.39
C VAL A 76 7.34 -7.98 16.47
N CYS A 77 8.45 -7.30 16.16
CA CYS A 77 8.98 -6.21 16.99
C CYS A 77 9.72 -5.15 16.16
N PHE A 78 9.67 -3.89 16.58
CA PHE A 78 10.46 -2.80 16.00
C PHE A 78 11.87 -2.73 16.62
N SER A 79 12.85 -2.30 15.83
CA SER A 79 14.10 -1.69 16.32
C SER A 79 13.80 -0.42 17.11
N SER A 80 14.57 -0.07 18.14
CA SER A 80 14.29 1.13 18.97
C SER A 80 14.37 2.44 18.18
N ASN A 81 15.18 2.49 17.10
CA ASN A 81 15.23 3.61 16.17
C ASN A 81 14.04 3.69 15.17
N GLY A 82 13.15 2.68 15.16
CA GLY A 82 11.94 2.64 14.34
C GLY A 82 12.13 2.41 12.83
N ARG A 83 13.36 2.30 12.31
CA ARG A 83 13.63 2.10 10.86
C ARG A 83 13.59 0.63 10.44
N SER A 84 13.60 -0.31 11.38
CA SER A 84 13.52 -1.74 11.09
C SER A 84 12.45 -2.44 11.93
N LEU A 85 11.88 -3.48 11.34
CA LEU A 85 10.98 -4.44 11.96
C LEU A 85 11.61 -5.82 11.85
N ALA A 86 11.47 -6.66 12.86
CA ALA A 86 11.76 -8.08 12.78
C ALA A 86 10.45 -8.88 12.92
N SER A 87 10.35 -9.97 12.16
CA SER A 87 9.29 -10.96 12.30
C SER A 87 9.86 -12.37 12.32
N CYS A 88 9.21 -13.26 13.07
CA CYS A 88 9.59 -14.67 13.17
C CYS A 88 8.39 -15.57 12.86
N SER A 89 8.66 -16.77 12.33
CA SER A 89 7.62 -17.66 11.79
C SER A 89 7.96 -19.13 11.97
N ASP A 90 6.91 -19.95 11.86
CA ASP A 90 6.99 -21.40 11.71
C ASP A 90 7.61 -21.82 10.37
N ASP A 91 7.78 -20.91 9.39
CA ASP A 91 8.54 -21.13 8.14
C ASP A 91 10.05 -21.27 8.32
N THR A 92 10.52 -21.34 9.57
CA THR A 92 11.95 -21.39 9.96
C THR A 92 12.76 -20.15 9.57
N THR A 93 12.12 -19.00 9.31
CA THR A 93 12.81 -17.75 9.01
C THR A 93 12.54 -16.65 10.04
N ILE A 94 13.57 -15.83 10.27
CA ILE A 94 13.41 -14.46 10.76
C ILE A 94 13.58 -13.52 9.56
N ARG A 95 12.70 -12.54 9.42
CA ARG A 95 12.80 -11.51 8.36
C ARG A 95 13.00 -10.16 9.01
N LEU A 96 14.04 -9.45 8.56
CA LEU A 96 14.29 -8.07 8.92
C LEU A 96 13.77 -7.18 7.79
N TRP A 97 12.84 -6.28 8.09
CA TRP A 97 12.20 -5.39 7.14
C TRP A 97 12.68 -3.96 7.33
N ASP A 98 12.76 -3.20 6.24
CA ASP A 98 12.88 -1.75 6.27
C ASP A 98 11.49 -1.12 6.44
N VAL A 99 11.29 -0.36 7.52
CA VAL A 99 9.97 0.19 7.87
C VAL A 99 9.52 1.30 6.92
N LYS A 100 10.47 2.02 6.30
CA LYS A 100 10.16 3.14 5.40
C LYS A 100 9.81 2.66 3.99
N THR A 101 10.41 1.56 3.53
CA THR A 101 10.31 1.08 2.14
C THR A 101 9.62 -0.27 1.98
N GLY A 102 9.24 -0.93 3.09
CA GLY A 102 8.58 -2.23 3.11
C GLY A 102 9.44 -3.43 2.68
N LYS A 103 10.70 -3.20 2.29
CA LYS A 103 11.56 -4.21 1.69
C LYS A 103 12.23 -5.07 2.76
N ILE A 104 12.38 -6.37 2.48
CA ILE A 104 13.18 -7.27 3.31
C ILE A 104 14.66 -6.87 3.17
N ARG A 105 15.28 -6.49 4.29
CA ARG A 105 16.72 -6.24 4.42
C ARG A 105 17.52 -7.54 4.53
N ALA A 106 17.00 -8.53 5.27
CA ALA A 106 17.63 -9.84 5.45
C ALA A 106 16.62 -10.96 5.75
N VAL A 107 16.91 -12.19 5.31
CA VAL A 107 16.19 -13.42 5.67
C VAL A 107 17.15 -14.38 6.37
N LEU A 108 16.89 -14.67 7.64
CA LEU A 108 17.71 -15.55 8.47
C LEU A 108 17.04 -16.94 8.55
N LYS A 109 17.44 -17.87 7.68
CA LYS A 109 16.89 -19.24 7.59
C LYS A 109 17.48 -20.20 8.64
N GLY A 110 17.06 -21.47 8.65
CA GLY A 110 17.72 -22.58 9.36
C GLY A 110 16.76 -23.71 9.73
N GLU A 111 17.14 -24.55 10.70
CA GLU A 111 16.62 -25.91 10.87
C GLU A 111 15.38 -26.04 11.78
N SER A 112 14.83 -24.95 12.31
CA SER A 112 13.67 -25.02 13.22
C SER A 112 12.82 -23.75 13.19
N GLU A 113 11.56 -23.89 13.59
CA GLU A 113 10.63 -22.80 13.88
C GLU A 113 11.19 -21.78 14.89
N VAL A 114 10.71 -20.55 14.81
CA VAL A 114 11.17 -19.42 15.62
C VAL A 114 9.94 -18.78 16.28
N LYS A 115 9.77 -18.92 17.60
CA LYS A 115 8.57 -18.41 18.30
C LYS A 115 8.71 -16.97 18.79
N SER A 116 9.94 -16.48 19.02
CA SER A 116 10.16 -15.13 19.52
C SER A 116 11.42 -14.45 18.96
N VAL A 117 11.32 -13.13 18.79
CA VAL A 117 12.38 -12.24 18.30
C VAL A 117 12.31 -10.90 19.03
N CYS A 118 13.48 -10.36 19.41
CA CYS A 118 13.59 -9.08 20.12
C CYS A 118 14.89 -8.34 19.73
N PHE A 119 14.81 -7.03 19.51
CA PHE A 119 15.98 -6.15 19.42
C PHE A 119 16.46 -5.76 20.83
N SER A 120 17.77 -5.70 21.04
CA SER A 120 18.34 -4.97 22.18
C SER A 120 17.97 -3.48 22.09
N PRO A 121 17.62 -2.78 23.18
CA PRO A 121 17.29 -1.36 23.18
C PRO A 121 18.28 -0.42 22.46
N ASN A 122 19.56 -0.79 22.35
CA ASN A 122 20.58 -0.04 21.61
C ASN A 122 20.73 -0.44 20.11
N ASP A 123 19.85 -1.28 19.59
CA ASP A 123 19.83 -1.85 18.21
C ASP A 123 21.13 -2.56 17.76
N THR A 124 22.00 -2.99 18.68
CA THR A 124 23.25 -3.70 18.32
C THR A 124 23.12 -5.22 18.23
N ILE A 125 22.14 -5.82 18.91
CA ILE A 125 21.93 -7.28 19.02
C ILE A 125 20.47 -7.63 18.70
N LEU A 126 20.28 -8.72 17.96
CA LEU A 126 19.00 -9.41 17.81
C LEU A 126 19.02 -10.69 18.64
N ALA A 127 18.06 -10.85 19.55
CA ALA A 127 17.76 -12.10 20.22
C ALA A 127 16.67 -12.86 19.46
N THR A 128 16.85 -14.17 19.28
CA THR A 128 15.89 -15.06 18.60
C THR A 128 15.81 -16.39 19.32
N GLN A 129 14.61 -16.82 19.72
CA GLN A 129 14.38 -18.17 20.24
C GLN A 129 14.03 -19.10 19.08
N ARG A 130 14.67 -20.27 19.04
CA ARG A 130 14.56 -21.25 17.95
C ARG A 130 14.74 -22.66 18.50
N GLY A 131 13.67 -23.45 18.49
CA GLY A 131 13.67 -24.76 19.14
C GLY A 131 14.17 -24.65 20.59
N LYS A 132 15.15 -25.47 20.96
CA LYS A 132 15.77 -25.48 22.31
C LYS A 132 16.90 -24.46 22.53
N PHE A 133 17.01 -23.41 21.71
CA PHE A 133 18.14 -22.49 21.77
C PHE A 133 17.71 -21.02 21.63
N VAL A 134 18.39 -20.13 22.37
CA VAL A 134 18.31 -18.68 22.18
C VAL A 134 19.60 -18.20 21.52
N TYR A 135 19.49 -17.64 20.33
CA TYR A 135 20.60 -17.13 19.54
C TYR A 135 20.68 -15.61 19.67
N LEU A 136 21.86 -15.12 20.05
CA LEU A 136 22.21 -13.69 20.01
C LEU A 136 23.05 -13.41 18.77
N ARG A 137 22.58 -12.48 17.92
CA ARG A 137 23.23 -12.10 16.65
C ARG A 137 23.58 -10.62 16.65
N ASN A 138 24.81 -10.27 16.29
CA ASN A 138 25.23 -8.88 16.15
C ASN A 138 24.67 -8.30 14.84
N LEU A 139 23.91 -7.20 14.92
CA LEU A 139 23.22 -6.62 13.77
C LEU A 139 24.13 -5.85 12.79
N LYS A 140 25.35 -5.49 13.20
CA LYS A 140 26.32 -4.77 12.34
C LYS A 140 27.24 -5.72 11.56
N THR A 141 27.44 -6.95 12.04
CA THR A 141 28.38 -7.93 11.46
C THR A 141 27.72 -9.24 11.04
N GLU A 142 26.42 -9.39 11.33
CA GLU A 142 25.58 -10.58 11.08
C GLU A 142 26.10 -11.90 11.69
N LYS A 143 27.15 -11.85 12.51
CA LYS A 143 27.70 -13.01 13.21
C LYS A 143 26.90 -13.33 14.47
N TYR A 144 26.84 -14.62 14.80
CA TYR A 144 26.40 -15.06 16.12
C TYR A 144 27.41 -14.60 17.17
N ILE A 145 26.89 -14.08 18.28
CA ILE A 145 27.66 -13.75 19.49
C ILE A 145 27.61 -14.97 20.42
N TRP A 146 26.40 -15.45 20.70
CA TRP A 146 26.14 -16.55 21.60
C TRP A 146 25.00 -17.46 21.08
N LYS A 147 25.10 -18.74 21.44
CA LYS A 147 24.02 -19.74 21.35
C LYS A 147 23.81 -20.27 22.77
N LEU A 148 22.74 -19.84 23.41
CA LEU A 148 22.38 -20.26 24.76
C LEU A 148 21.44 -21.46 24.67
N ASP A 149 21.65 -22.48 25.50
CA ASP A 149 20.69 -23.57 25.65
C ASP A 149 19.48 -23.06 26.44
N GLY A 150 18.29 -23.25 25.90
CA GLY A 150 17.03 -22.78 26.46
C GLY A 150 15.99 -23.87 26.22
N HIS A 151 15.75 -24.65 27.27
CA HIS A 151 15.01 -25.92 27.20
C HIS A 151 13.64 -25.77 26.50
N SER A 152 13.20 -26.81 25.80
CA SER A 152 12.30 -26.80 24.62
C SER A 152 10.77 -26.74 24.85
N SER A 153 10.19 -25.55 25.10
CA SER A 153 8.73 -25.40 25.23
C SER A 153 8.04 -24.88 23.96
N LYS A 154 6.71 -25.00 23.94
CA LYS A 154 5.83 -24.69 22.80
C LYS A 154 5.59 -23.19 22.56
N LYS A 155 5.93 -22.34 23.53
CA LYS A 155 5.84 -20.88 23.51
C LYS A 155 6.89 -20.33 24.48
N PHE A 156 7.75 -19.44 24.00
CA PHE A 156 8.52 -18.55 24.84
C PHE A 156 8.52 -17.15 24.27
N SER A 157 8.63 -16.16 25.15
CA SER A 157 9.12 -14.83 24.80
C SER A 157 10.63 -14.75 25.03
N VAL A 158 11.31 -13.80 24.39
CA VAL A 158 12.63 -13.31 24.79
C VAL A 158 12.59 -11.79 24.88
N CYS A 159 13.23 -11.20 25.89
CA CYS A 159 13.34 -9.75 26.01
C CYS A 159 14.62 -9.31 26.72
N PHE A 160 15.07 -8.09 26.42
CA PHE A 160 16.22 -7.46 27.06
C PHE A 160 15.78 -6.50 28.17
N SER A 161 16.63 -6.31 29.18
CA SER A 161 16.57 -5.16 30.08
C SER A 161 16.84 -3.85 29.32
N SER A 162 16.34 -2.72 29.82
CA SER A 162 16.44 -1.41 29.15
C SER A 162 17.88 -0.94 28.91
N ASP A 163 18.83 -1.35 29.76
CA ASP A 163 20.28 -1.11 29.60
C ASP A 163 20.97 -2.04 28.58
N SER A 164 20.25 -2.99 27.99
CA SER A 164 20.77 -4.06 27.11
C SER A 164 21.81 -5.01 27.74
N THR A 165 22.00 -5.04 29.07
CA THR A 165 23.00 -5.92 29.72
C THR A 165 22.47 -7.30 30.10
N THR A 166 21.15 -7.45 30.25
CA THR A 166 20.51 -8.67 30.73
C THR A 166 19.44 -9.13 29.74
N LEU A 167 19.42 -10.43 29.47
CA LEU A 167 18.43 -11.11 28.63
C LEU A 167 17.55 -11.99 29.52
N ALA A 168 16.24 -11.93 29.33
CA ALA A 168 15.30 -12.89 29.90
C ALA A 168 14.79 -13.84 28.80
N PHE A 169 14.75 -15.14 29.11
CA PHE A 169 14.05 -16.16 28.31
C PHE A 169 13.41 -17.22 29.23
N GLY A 170 12.33 -17.86 28.77
CA GLY A 170 11.63 -18.91 29.55
C GLY A 170 12.27 -20.31 29.41
N ASN A 171 11.90 -21.22 30.30
CA ASN A 171 12.31 -22.63 30.34
C ASN A 171 11.11 -23.61 30.42
N ASP A 172 11.37 -24.89 30.15
CA ASP A 172 10.41 -26.00 30.24
C ASP A 172 9.81 -26.25 31.63
N ASP A 173 10.54 -25.89 32.67
CA ASP A 173 10.14 -26.03 34.07
C ASP A 173 9.30 -24.84 34.57
N ASN A 174 8.67 -24.11 33.65
CA ASN A 174 7.89 -22.89 33.88
C ASN A 174 8.68 -21.73 34.50
N SER A 175 10.01 -21.81 34.60
CA SER A 175 10.85 -20.73 35.10
C SER A 175 11.25 -19.73 34.03
N ILE A 176 11.78 -18.57 34.46
CA ILE A 176 12.39 -17.57 33.58
C ILE A 176 13.87 -17.43 33.96
N CYS A 177 14.73 -17.62 32.99
CA CYS A 177 16.18 -17.46 33.12
C CYS A 177 16.60 -16.02 32.83
N LEU A 178 17.37 -15.42 33.73
CA LEU A 178 18.08 -14.16 33.49
C LEU A 178 19.54 -14.44 33.15
N TRP A 179 20.03 -13.92 32.04
CA TRP A 179 21.40 -14.11 31.55
C TRP A 179 22.12 -12.79 31.29
N ASP A 180 23.42 -12.74 31.55
CA ASP A 180 24.26 -11.62 31.16
C ASP A 180 24.63 -11.70 29.66
N VAL A 181 24.35 -10.62 28.93
CA VAL A 181 24.51 -10.54 27.48
C VAL A 181 25.99 -10.53 27.06
N LYS A 182 26.90 -10.08 27.92
CA LYS A 182 28.34 -10.01 27.62
C LYS A 182 29.04 -11.32 27.93
N THR A 183 28.78 -11.91 29.11
CA THR A 183 29.50 -13.11 29.57
C THR A 183 28.83 -14.43 29.18
N ALA A 184 27.57 -14.40 28.72
CA ALA A 184 26.74 -15.59 28.53
C ALA A 184 26.71 -16.50 29.78
N GLN A 185 26.52 -15.89 30.94
CA GLN A 185 26.31 -16.58 32.21
C GLN A 185 24.90 -16.30 32.75
N GLN A 186 24.28 -17.32 33.34
CA GLN A 186 23.02 -17.16 34.04
C GLN A 186 23.21 -16.32 35.31
N LYS A 187 22.52 -15.18 35.38
CA LYS A 187 22.45 -14.27 36.54
C LYS A 187 21.47 -14.77 37.62
N ALA A 188 20.33 -15.31 37.20
CA ALA A 188 19.30 -15.83 38.10
C ALA A 188 18.37 -16.85 37.42
N LYS A 189 17.61 -17.58 38.24
CA LYS A 189 16.41 -18.33 37.86
C LYS A 189 15.21 -17.73 38.61
N LEU A 190 14.18 -17.33 37.90
CA LEU A 190 12.91 -16.85 38.46
C LEU A 190 11.93 -18.03 38.45
N ASP A 191 11.65 -18.58 39.62
CA ASP A 191 10.95 -19.86 39.80
C ASP A 191 9.76 -19.69 40.76
N GLY A 192 8.63 -20.34 40.47
CA GLY A 192 7.38 -20.20 41.25
C GLY A 192 6.08 -20.09 40.44
N HIS A 193 6.13 -19.99 39.10
CA HIS A 193 4.95 -20.22 38.26
C HIS A 193 4.61 -21.71 38.21
N LYS A 194 3.31 -22.05 38.14
CA LYS A 194 2.82 -23.44 38.21
C LYS A 194 2.56 -24.08 36.84
N ASP A 195 2.47 -23.27 35.80
CA ASP A 195 2.20 -23.68 34.41
C ASP A 195 2.92 -22.71 33.45
N GLN A 196 2.87 -22.99 32.15
CA GLN A 196 3.72 -22.35 31.14
C GLN A 196 3.64 -20.82 31.15
N VAL A 197 4.81 -20.16 31.17
CA VAL A 197 4.91 -18.69 31.07
C VAL A 197 4.80 -18.26 29.60
N ASN A 198 3.77 -17.48 29.27
CA ASN A 198 3.53 -17.04 27.89
C ASN A 198 4.40 -15.84 27.50
N GLN A 199 4.42 -14.80 28.32
CA GLN A 199 5.12 -13.54 28.04
C GLN A 199 5.60 -12.88 29.34
N PHE A 200 6.70 -12.14 29.23
CA PHE A 200 7.26 -11.32 30.29
C PHE A 200 7.97 -10.09 29.73
N CYS A 201 8.11 -9.06 30.56
CA CYS A 201 8.78 -7.81 30.23
C CYS A 201 9.49 -7.22 31.46
N PHE A 202 10.60 -6.53 31.23
CA PHE A 202 11.23 -5.68 32.24
C PHE A 202 10.43 -4.39 32.42
N SER A 203 10.45 -3.83 33.63
CA SER A 203 10.05 -2.43 33.88
C SER A 203 11.01 -1.46 33.16
N PRO A 204 10.61 -0.21 32.88
CA PRO A 204 11.46 0.75 32.15
C PRO A 204 12.82 1.02 32.82
N ASP A 205 12.87 0.97 34.15
CA ASP A 205 14.10 1.11 34.96
C ASP A 205 14.92 -0.19 35.07
N GLY A 206 14.43 -1.31 34.52
CA GLY A 206 15.07 -2.62 34.56
C GLY A 206 15.09 -3.31 35.93
N THR A 207 14.47 -2.75 36.98
CA THR A 207 14.59 -3.30 38.35
C THR A 207 13.59 -4.42 38.65
N ILE A 208 12.47 -4.48 37.92
CA ILE A 208 11.41 -5.48 38.06
C ILE A 208 11.22 -6.19 36.71
N LEU A 209 10.87 -7.48 36.74
CA LEU A 209 10.33 -8.21 35.60
C LEU A 209 8.89 -8.63 35.93
N ALA A 210 7.96 -8.44 35.02
CA ALA A 210 6.58 -8.93 35.11
C ALA A 210 6.38 -10.10 34.15
N SER A 211 5.71 -11.17 34.59
CA SER A 211 5.42 -12.37 33.79
C SER A 211 3.97 -12.81 33.91
N GLY A 212 3.37 -13.28 32.81
CA GLY A 212 2.04 -13.89 32.76
C GLY A 212 2.10 -15.36 32.34
N SER A 213 1.31 -16.21 33.00
CA SER A 213 1.32 -17.66 32.84
C SER A 213 -0.06 -18.25 32.56
N ASP A 214 -0.06 -19.47 32.00
CA ASP A 214 -1.22 -20.36 31.94
C ASP A 214 -1.79 -20.71 33.33
N ASP A 215 -1.03 -20.50 34.42
CA ASP A 215 -1.48 -20.65 35.81
C ASP A 215 -2.45 -19.54 36.29
N LYS A 216 -2.87 -18.66 35.36
CA LYS A 216 -3.80 -17.54 35.51
C LYS A 216 -3.27 -16.35 36.29
N SER A 217 -2.03 -16.40 36.76
CA SER A 217 -1.43 -15.35 37.59
C SER A 217 -0.42 -14.50 36.85
N ILE A 218 -0.15 -13.33 37.42
CA ILE A 218 0.94 -12.44 37.00
C ILE A 218 1.94 -12.36 38.15
N CYS A 219 3.20 -12.63 37.91
CA CYS A 219 4.25 -12.53 38.92
C CYS A 219 5.15 -11.32 38.65
N LEU A 220 5.47 -10.57 39.71
CA LEU A 220 6.46 -9.50 39.69
C LEU A 220 7.73 -9.98 40.38
N TRP A 221 8.88 -9.88 39.73
CA TRP A 221 10.17 -10.40 40.18
C TRP A 221 11.19 -9.28 40.36
N ASN A 222 11.98 -9.33 41.43
CA ASN A 222 13.12 -8.43 41.59
C ASN A 222 14.29 -8.94 40.75
N VAL A 223 14.71 -8.16 39.74
CA VAL A 223 15.75 -8.55 38.77
C VAL A 223 17.12 -8.74 39.43
N LYS A 224 17.39 -8.06 40.55
CA LYS A 224 18.66 -8.13 41.26
C LYS A 224 18.74 -9.31 42.26
N THR A 225 17.63 -9.72 42.86
CA THR A 225 17.62 -10.83 43.85
C THR A 225 17.04 -12.14 43.32
N GLY A 226 16.39 -12.12 42.15
CA GLY A 226 15.68 -13.27 41.57
C GLY A 226 14.35 -13.61 42.28
N GLN A 227 14.02 -12.93 43.38
CA GLN A 227 12.87 -13.27 44.22
C GLN A 227 11.57 -12.68 43.67
N GLN A 228 10.47 -13.41 43.88
CA GLN A 228 9.13 -12.89 43.65
C GLN A 228 8.82 -11.75 44.63
N LYS A 229 8.58 -10.55 44.09
CA LYS A 229 8.16 -9.34 44.82
C LYS A 229 6.65 -9.35 45.09
N ALA A 230 5.85 -9.83 44.14
CA ALA A 230 4.40 -9.89 44.26
C ALA A 230 3.79 -10.96 43.32
N LYS A 231 2.54 -11.32 43.62
CA LYS A 231 1.64 -12.07 42.73
C LYS A 231 0.37 -11.24 42.55
N LEU A 232 -0.08 -11.07 41.32
CA LEU A 232 -1.31 -10.38 40.97
C LEU A 232 -2.28 -11.45 40.47
N ASP A 233 -3.35 -11.67 41.23
CA ASP A 233 -4.40 -12.64 40.94
C ASP A 233 -5.71 -11.89 40.64
N GLY A 234 -6.44 -12.31 39.61
CA GLY A 234 -7.69 -11.66 39.18
C GLY A 234 -8.14 -11.98 37.76
N HIS A 235 -7.27 -12.55 36.92
CA HIS A 235 -7.71 -13.23 35.70
C HIS A 235 -8.33 -14.60 36.03
N SER A 236 -9.36 -14.99 35.30
CA SER A 236 -10.07 -16.28 35.49
C SER A 236 -9.54 -17.38 34.57
N SER A 237 -8.70 -17.02 33.61
CA SER A 237 -8.07 -17.91 32.62
C SER A 237 -6.61 -17.53 32.34
N LYS A 238 -5.99 -18.20 31.38
CA LYS A 238 -4.57 -18.12 31.01
C LYS A 238 -4.13 -16.69 30.65
N VAL A 239 -3.07 -16.17 31.25
CA VAL A 239 -2.53 -14.84 30.93
C VAL A 239 -1.54 -14.97 29.78
N TYR A 240 -1.91 -14.46 28.61
CA TYR A 240 -1.11 -14.58 27.38
C TYR A 240 -0.13 -13.44 27.17
N SER A 241 -0.43 -12.23 27.64
CA SER A 241 0.38 -11.05 27.34
C SER A 241 0.45 -10.08 28.52
N VAL A 242 1.62 -9.49 28.75
CA VAL A 242 1.88 -8.48 29.79
C VAL A 242 2.81 -7.39 29.25
N CYS A 243 2.54 -6.12 29.61
CA CYS A 243 3.40 -4.99 29.25
C CYS A 243 3.31 -3.86 30.29
N TYR A 244 4.44 -3.24 30.64
CA TYR A 244 4.49 -2.02 31.45
C TYR A 244 4.10 -0.76 30.64
N SER A 245 3.51 0.22 31.32
CA SER A 245 3.44 1.59 30.82
C SER A 245 4.84 2.23 30.76
N PRO A 246 5.09 3.23 29.89
CA PRO A 246 6.42 3.84 29.74
C PRO A 246 6.96 4.53 31.00
N ASP A 247 6.09 4.92 31.94
CA ASP A 247 6.43 5.49 33.25
C ASP A 247 6.69 4.42 34.34
N GLY A 248 6.45 3.14 34.04
CA GLY A 248 6.58 2.02 34.98
C GLY A 248 5.54 1.96 36.11
N THR A 249 4.57 2.88 36.17
CA THR A 249 3.60 2.95 37.29
C THR A 249 2.45 1.96 37.15
N THR A 250 2.20 1.50 35.93
CA THR A 250 1.05 0.66 35.58
C THR A 250 1.51 -0.53 34.75
N LEU A 251 0.98 -1.71 35.06
CA LEU A 251 1.13 -2.90 34.24
C LEU A 251 -0.22 -3.20 33.58
N ALA A 252 -0.21 -3.57 32.30
CA ALA A 252 -1.36 -4.15 31.63
C ALA A 252 -1.16 -5.65 31.41
N SER A 253 -2.24 -6.43 31.46
CA SER A 253 -2.27 -7.86 31.14
C SER A 253 -3.47 -8.22 30.25
N GLY A 254 -3.26 -9.10 29.28
CA GLY A 254 -4.28 -9.65 28.38
C GLY A 254 -4.40 -11.17 28.56
N SER A 255 -5.64 -11.66 28.60
CA SER A 255 -5.96 -13.03 29.03
C SER A 255 -6.88 -13.78 28.06
N ALA A 256 -6.88 -15.11 28.20
CA ALA A 256 -7.85 -16.02 27.62
C ALA A 256 -9.27 -15.87 28.21
N ASP A 257 -9.48 -15.06 29.25
CA ASP A 257 -10.80 -14.68 29.78
C ASP A 257 -11.42 -13.45 29.08
N GLU A 258 -10.98 -13.17 27.85
CA GLU A 258 -11.47 -12.10 26.96
C GLU A 258 -11.25 -10.67 27.47
N SER A 259 -10.62 -10.50 28.64
CA SER A 259 -10.43 -9.22 29.29
C SER A 259 -8.98 -8.74 29.34
N ILE A 260 -8.84 -7.44 29.59
CA ILE A 260 -7.56 -6.78 29.84
C ILE A 260 -7.62 -6.16 31.24
N CYS A 261 -6.62 -6.42 32.09
CA CYS A 261 -6.55 -5.83 33.42
C CYS A 261 -5.40 -4.81 33.49
N LEU A 262 -5.66 -3.68 34.15
CA LEU A 262 -4.64 -2.68 34.48
C LEU A 262 -4.33 -2.77 35.98
N TRP A 263 -3.06 -2.74 36.35
CA TRP A 263 -2.57 -2.96 37.72
C TRP A 263 -1.66 -1.82 38.17
N ASP A 264 -1.70 -1.46 39.45
CA ASP A 264 -0.69 -0.59 40.05
C ASP A 264 0.57 -1.37 40.43
N VAL A 265 1.73 -0.90 39.97
CA VAL A 265 3.02 -1.58 40.15
C VAL A 265 3.59 -1.40 41.57
N LYS A 266 3.08 -0.41 42.32
CA LYS A 266 3.50 -0.11 43.70
C LYS A 266 2.61 -0.80 44.73
N THR A 267 1.30 -0.88 44.52
CA THR A 267 0.36 -1.55 45.46
C THR A 267 -0.01 -2.98 45.08
N GLY A 268 0.20 -3.38 43.82
CA GLY A 268 -0.25 -4.68 43.29
C GLY A 268 -1.75 -4.79 43.04
N GLN A 269 -2.53 -3.73 43.27
CA GLN A 269 -3.99 -3.76 43.11
C GLN A 269 -4.41 -3.51 41.65
N GLN A 270 -5.53 -4.11 41.26
CA GLN A 270 -6.16 -3.84 39.97
C GLN A 270 -6.73 -2.42 39.95
N LYS A 271 -6.22 -1.58 39.04
CA LYS A 271 -6.72 -0.23 38.74
C LYS A 271 -8.00 -0.24 37.90
N ALA A 272 -8.09 -1.14 36.93
CA ALA A 272 -9.22 -1.23 36.00
C ALA A 272 -9.32 -2.61 35.32
N LYS A 273 -10.49 -2.87 34.72
CA LYS A 273 -10.74 -3.95 33.77
C LYS A 273 -11.30 -3.33 32.48
N LEU A 274 -10.75 -3.72 31.32
CA LEU A 274 -11.16 -3.23 30.01
C LEU A 274 -11.84 -4.40 29.28
N ASP A 275 -13.17 -4.41 29.33
CA ASP A 275 -13.98 -5.52 28.83
C ASP A 275 -14.49 -5.31 27.40
N GLY A 276 -14.79 -6.43 26.73
CA GLY A 276 -15.61 -6.46 25.52
C GLY A 276 -14.92 -6.90 24.24
N HIS A 277 -13.68 -7.42 24.28
CA HIS A 277 -13.35 -8.49 23.32
C HIS A 277 -14.30 -9.68 23.55
N SER A 278 -14.52 -10.50 22.52
CA SER A 278 -15.42 -11.67 22.58
C SER A 278 -14.69 -12.98 22.28
N ASN A 279 -13.40 -13.00 22.62
CA ASN A 279 -12.46 -14.12 22.54
C ASN A 279 -11.14 -13.69 23.22
N ALA A 280 -10.22 -14.63 23.43
CA ALA A 280 -8.93 -14.41 24.09
C ALA A 280 -8.14 -13.20 23.55
N VAL A 281 -7.52 -12.42 24.45
CA VAL A 281 -6.61 -11.33 24.12
C VAL A 281 -5.18 -11.86 24.11
N ASN A 282 -4.62 -12.06 22.92
CA ASN A 282 -3.35 -12.76 22.74
C ASN A 282 -2.11 -11.84 22.81
N SER A 283 -2.28 -10.54 22.55
CA SER A 283 -1.17 -9.57 22.59
C SER A 283 -1.65 -8.18 22.97
N ILE A 284 -0.91 -7.49 23.84
CA ILE A 284 -1.10 -6.08 24.20
C ILE A 284 0.20 -5.29 24.11
N CYS A 285 0.11 -3.98 23.86
CA CYS A 285 1.24 -3.06 24.00
C CYS A 285 0.77 -1.63 24.29
N TYR A 286 1.54 -0.87 25.09
CA TYR A 286 1.32 0.56 25.29
C TYR A 286 1.91 1.39 24.13
N SER A 287 1.28 2.52 23.84
CA SER A 287 1.89 3.58 23.02
C SER A 287 3.09 4.21 23.77
N PRO A 288 4.10 4.74 23.07
CA PRO A 288 5.30 5.30 23.71
C PRO A 288 5.06 6.51 24.63
N ASP A 289 3.91 7.19 24.50
CA ASP A 289 3.45 8.27 25.38
C ASP A 289 2.64 7.77 26.60
N GLY A 290 2.35 6.47 26.67
CA GLY A 290 1.57 5.84 27.73
C GLY A 290 0.07 6.17 27.73
N THR A 291 -0.45 6.99 26.81
CA THR A 291 -1.85 7.44 26.83
C THR A 291 -2.82 6.41 26.28
N THR A 292 -2.32 5.45 25.50
CA THR A 292 -3.13 4.50 24.73
C THR A 292 -2.58 3.08 24.88
N LEU A 293 -3.46 2.12 25.13
CA LEU A 293 -3.13 0.70 25.07
C LEU A 293 -3.72 0.13 23.79
N ALA A 294 -2.95 -0.67 23.05
CA ALA A 294 -3.45 -1.49 21.96
C ALA A 294 -3.60 -2.94 22.42
N SER A 295 -4.62 -3.63 21.89
CA SER A 295 -4.84 -5.07 22.09
C SER A 295 -5.19 -5.78 20.79
N GLY A 296 -4.67 -6.99 20.61
CA GLY A 296 -4.98 -7.92 19.53
C GLY A 296 -5.57 -9.21 20.11
N SER A 297 -6.66 -9.68 19.49
CA SER A 297 -7.46 -10.80 19.99
C SER A 297 -7.79 -11.82 18.90
N TRP A 298 -8.22 -12.99 19.34
CA TRP A 298 -8.83 -14.03 18.52
C TRP A 298 -10.28 -13.68 18.09
N ASP A 299 -10.83 -12.51 18.48
CA ASP A 299 -12.12 -11.97 18.00
C ASP A 299 -12.01 -11.20 16.66
N HIS A 300 -10.98 -11.53 15.87
CA HIS A 300 -10.60 -10.89 14.60
C HIS A 300 -10.30 -9.38 14.70
N SER A 301 -10.15 -8.83 15.91
CA SER A 301 -10.06 -7.38 16.10
C SER A 301 -8.79 -6.91 16.82
N ILE A 302 -8.39 -5.71 16.40
CA ILE A 302 -7.40 -4.88 17.08
C ILE A 302 -8.17 -3.72 17.71
N ARG A 303 -7.82 -3.32 18.94
CA ARG A 303 -8.51 -2.24 19.65
C ARG A 303 -7.53 -1.29 20.29
N LEU A 304 -7.90 -0.02 20.33
CA LEU A 304 -7.21 1.01 21.08
C LEU A 304 -8.06 1.41 22.28
N TRP A 305 -7.43 1.59 23.44
CA TRP A 305 -8.06 1.95 24.70
C TRP A 305 -7.38 3.17 25.30
N ASP A 306 -8.15 4.10 25.83
CA ASP A 306 -7.62 5.20 26.61
C ASP A 306 -7.24 4.75 28.02
N VAL A 307 -5.97 4.89 28.37
CA VAL A 307 -5.40 4.34 29.61
C VAL A 307 -5.95 5.07 30.85
N LYS A 308 -6.29 6.35 30.72
CA LYS A 308 -6.76 7.20 31.82
C LYS A 308 -8.24 7.00 32.16
N THR A 309 -9.07 6.69 31.17
CA THR A 309 -10.53 6.54 31.33
C THR A 309 -11.02 5.10 31.20
N GLY A 310 -10.17 4.17 30.75
CA GLY A 310 -10.53 2.78 30.42
C GLY A 310 -11.44 2.65 29.19
N LYS A 311 -11.82 3.75 28.54
CA LYS A 311 -12.75 3.73 27.41
C LYS A 311 -12.05 3.33 26.11
N LYS A 312 -12.74 2.53 25.31
CA LYS A 312 -12.30 2.12 23.96
C LYS A 312 -12.21 3.35 23.05
N LYS A 313 -11.00 3.68 22.58
CA LYS A 313 -10.71 4.73 21.59
C LYS A 313 -11.11 4.30 20.18
N ALA A 314 -10.80 3.07 19.80
CA ALA A 314 -11.09 2.54 18.46
C ALA A 314 -11.20 1.00 18.44
N LYS A 315 -11.84 0.46 17.39
CA LYS A 315 -11.83 -0.98 17.03
C LYS A 315 -11.59 -1.09 15.53
N PHE A 316 -10.63 -1.92 15.15
CA PHE A 316 -10.31 -2.27 13.77
C PHE A 316 -10.61 -3.76 13.57
N TYR A 317 -11.06 -4.14 12.38
CA TYR A 317 -11.19 -5.53 11.96
C TYR A 317 -10.18 -5.81 10.87
N ASP A 318 -9.53 -6.98 10.93
CA ASP A 318 -8.76 -7.49 9.81
C ASP A 318 -9.62 -8.50 9.05
N GLN A 319 -10.01 -8.19 7.81
CA GLN A 319 -10.85 -9.07 7.00
C GLN A 319 -10.08 -10.27 6.43
N LEU A 320 -8.76 -10.34 6.62
CA LEU A 320 -7.88 -11.38 6.06
C LEU A 320 -7.14 -12.17 7.15
N ILE A 321 -6.97 -11.62 8.35
CA ILE A 321 -6.36 -12.30 9.51
C ILE A 321 -7.45 -12.80 10.47
N ASN A 322 -7.53 -14.12 10.66
CA ASN A 322 -8.48 -14.72 11.59
C ASN A 322 -8.04 -14.61 13.05
N LEU A 323 -6.73 -14.69 13.34
CA LEU A 323 -6.23 -14.65 14.71
C LEU A 323 -5.11 -13.61 14.80
N VAL A 324 -5.34 -12.50 15.49
CA VAL A 324 -4.27 -11.52 15.75
C VAL A 324 -3.33 -12.13 16.80
N ILE A 325 -2.12 -12.47 16.38
CA ILE A 325 -1.14 -13.17 17.22
C ILE A 325 -0.29 -12.15 18.00
N SER A 326 0.26 -11.15 17.31
CA SER A 326 1.17 -10.17 17.91
C SER A 326 0.90 -8.78 17.35
N ILE A 327 0.98 -7.78 18.24
CA ILE A 327 0.92 -6.36 17.90
C ILE A 327 2.11 -5.59 18.51
N CYS A 328 2.52 -4.51 17.87
CA CYS A 328 3.62 -3.66 18.35
C CYS A 328 3.48 -2.22 17.84
N PHE A 329 3.58 -1.22 18.71
CA PHE A 329 3.69 0.19 18.31
C PHE A 329 5.08 0.50 17.77
N SER A 330 5.15 1.35 16.75
CA SER A 330 6.40 2.01 16.34
C SER A 330 6.91 2.94 17.47
N PRO A 331 8.23 3.15 17.63
CA PRO A 331 8.79 3.97 18.72
C PRO A 331 8.34 5.44 18.77
N ASN A 332 7.75 5.97 17.68
CA ASN A 332 7.15 7.31 17.64
C ASN A 332 5.63 7.33 17.89
N GLY A 333 5.01 6.18 18.17
CA GLY A 333 3.58 6.04 18.47
C GLY A 333 2.60 6.27 17.31
N THR A 334 3.09 6.56 16.10
CA THR A 334 2.22 6.89 14.95
C THR A 334 1.68 5.68 14.20
N THR A 335 2.43 4.57 14.20
CA THR A 335 2.09 3.34 13.50
C THR A 335 1.94 2.18 14.50
N LEU A 336 0.92 1.35 14.31
CA LEU A 336 0.77 0.06 14.96
C LEU A 336 1.04 -1.02 13.92
N VAL A 337 1.71 -2.10 14.31
CA VAL A 337 1.87 -3.31 13.48
C VAL A 337 1.02 -4.43 14.05
N SER A 338 0.44 -5.26 13.19
CA SER A 338 -0.13 -6.56 13.55
C SER A 338 0.40 -7.69 12.66
N CYS A 339 0.45 -8.90 13.21
CA CYS A 339 0.59 -10.14 12.45
C CYS A 339 -0.38 -11.20 12.98
N GLY A 340 -0.65 -12.22 12.17
CA GLY A 340 -1.61 -13.24 12.53
C GLY A 340 -1.70 -14.40 11.55
N ASP A 341 -2.66 -15.29 11.83
CA ASP A 341 -2.96 -16.49 11.05
C ASP A 341 -4.15 -16.24 10.12
N SER A 342 -4.17 -16.85 8.93
CA SER A 342 -5.32 -16.79 8.01
C SER A 342 -5.81 -18.19 7.60
N HIS A 343 -7.08 -18.30 7.21
CA HIS A 343 -7.64 -19.60 6.77
C HIS A 343 -7.05 -20.09 5.45
N PHE A 344 -6.39 -19.21 4.69
CA PHE A 344 -5.80 -19.52 3.39
C PHE A 344 -4.33 -19.87 3.58
N LYS A 345 -3.98 -21.14 3.37
CA LYS A 345 -2.58 -21.57 3.28
C LYS A 345 -1.81 -20.61 2.35
N ASN A 346 -0.65 -20.16 2.81
CA ASN A 346 0.25 -19.22 2.12
C ASN A 346 -0.18 -17.73 2.13
N ARG A 347 -1.14 -17.29 2.96
CA ARG A 347 -1.49 -15.86 3.14
C ARG A 347 -1.23 -15.34 4.57
N ASN A 348 0.03 -15.41 5.03
CA ASN A 348 0.45 -14.87 6.32
C ASN A 348 1.10 -13.49 6.15
N SER A 349 0.31 -12.43 6.38
CA SER A 349 0.70 -11.03 6.17
C SER A 349 1.02 -10.31 7.48
N ILE A 350 1.92 -9.32 7.44
CA ILE A 350 2.13 -8.34 8.50
C ILE A 350 1.57 -6.99 8.01
N ARG A 351 0.69 -6.38 8.80
CA ARG A 351 0.02 -5.11 8.46
C ARG A 351 0.57 -3.94 9.28
N LEU A 352 0.67 -2.78 8.65
CA LEU A 352 0.89 -1.51 9.31
C LEU A 352 -0.43 -0.72 9.31
N TRP A 353 -0.74 -0.09 10.44
CA TRP A 353 -1.94 0.70 10.69
C TRP A 353 -1.53 2.10 11.18
N ASP A 354 -2.25 3.16 10.79
CA ASP A 354 -2.08 4.46 11.47
C ASP A 354 -2.89 4.52 12.77
N VAL A 355 -2.27 5.03 13.82
CA VAL A 355 -2.81 5.02 15.19
C VAL A 355 -3.89 6.08 15.42
N LYS A 356 -3.89 7.17 14.62
CA LYS A 356 -4.86 8.26 14.73
C LYS A 356 -6.11 7.99 13.88
N THR A 357 -5.96 7.41 12.69
CA THR A 357 -7.08 7.15 11.78
C THR A 357 -7.67 5.75 11.94
N GLY A 358 -6.84 4.75 12.25
CA GLY A 358 -7.23 3.33 12.25
C GLY A 358 -7.20 2.65 10.89
N GLU A 359 -6.72 3.33 9.85
CA GLU A 359 -6.71 2.82 8.48
C GLU A 359 -5.53 1.89 8.20
N GLN A 360 -5.73 0.91 7.32
CA GLN A 360 -4.66 0.09 6.75
C GLN A 360 -3.86 0.87 5.71
N LYS A 361 -2.59 0.50 5.58
CA LYS A 361 -1.60 1.15 4.72
C LYS A 361 -1.47 0.37 3.38
N ALA A 362 -1.67 1.06 2.24
CA ALA A 362 -2.47 0.54 1.10
C ALA A 362 -1.73 -0.03 -0.16
N LYS A 363 -2.54 -0.56 -1.11
CA LYS A 363 -2.20 -1.25 -2.38
C LYS A 363 -3.14 -0.78 -3.52
N LEU A 364 -2.79 -1.04 -4.80
CA LEU A 364 -3.62 -0.71 -5.99
C LEU A 364 -4.85 -1.64 -6.15
N ASP A 365 -5.72 -1.68 -5.15
CA ASP A 365 -6.87 -2.59 -5.10
C ASP A 365 -8.21 -1.89 -5.38
N GLY A 366 -9.10 -2.59 -6.08
CA GLY A 366 -10.45 -2.12 -6.36
C GLY A 366 -11.23 -2.96 -7.35
N HIS A 367 -10.57 -3.56 -8.36
CA HIS A 367 -11.21 -4.57 -9.21
C HIS A 367 -11.54 -5.83 -8.39
N SER A 368 -12.67 -6.48 -8.67
CA SER A 368 -13.15 -7.65 -7.92
C SER A 368 -12.91 -9.00 -8.61
N GLY A 369 -12.12 -9.03 -9.68
CA GLY A 369 -11.71 -10.23 -10.40
C GLY A 369 -10.39 -10.03 -11.15
N GLY A 370 -10.08 -10.87 -12.14
CA GLY A 370 -8.84 -10.79 -12.92
C GLY A 370 -8.76 -9.51 -13.75
N ILE A 371 -7.59 -8.86 -13.76
CA ILE A 371 -7.35 -7.63 -14.53
C ILE A 371 -6.67 -8.00 -15.84
N LEU A 372 -7.38 -7.82 -16.95
CA LEU A 372 -7.08 -8.41 -18.25
C LEU A 372 -6.17 -7.51 -19.10
N SER A 373 -6.29 -6.19 -18.98
CA SER A 373 -5.35 -5.24 -19.59
C SER A 373 -5.11 -4.01 -18.73
N VAL A 374 -3.93 -3.41 -18.90
CA VAL A 374 -3.49 -2.14 -18.30
C VAL A 374 -2.72 -1.31 -19.33
N CYS A 375 -2.92 0.00 -19.35
CA CYS A 375 -2.15 0.94 -20.17
C CYS A 375 -1.97 2.31 -19.49
N PHE A 376 -0.88 3.01 -19.80
CA PHE A 376 -0.70 4.42 -19.41
C PHE A 376 -1.42 5.37 -20.39
N SER A 377 -1.82 6.53 -19.89
CA SER A 377 -2.14 7.70 -20.71
C SER A 377 -0.88 8.26 -21.40
N PRO A 378 -1.00 9.00 -22.52
CA PRO A 378 0.17 9.50 -23.27
C PRO A 378 1.08 10.47 -22.49
N ASP A 379 0.58 11.09 -21.42
CA ASP A 379 1.33 11.94 -20.48
C ASP A 379 1.96 11.15 -19.31
N GLY A 380 1.68 9.84 -19.19
CA GLY A 380 2.14 8.99 -18.09
C GLY A 380 1.53 9.26 -16.71
N THR A 381 0.58 10.21 -16.57
CA THR A 381 0.00 10.59 -15.26
C THR A 381 -1.11 9.66 -14.79
N THR A 382 -1.66 8.84 -15.69
CA THR A 382 -2.84 8.02 -15.43
C THR A 382 -2.65 6.62 -15.98
N LEU A 383 -3.13 5.62 -15.26
CA LEU A 383 -3.30 4.26 -15.73
C LEU A 383 -4.78 4.02 -16.02
N ALA A 384 -5.08 3.32 -17.10
CA ALA A 384 -6.37 2.66 -17.30
C ALA A 384 -6.19 1.15 -17.15
N SER A 385 -7.17 0.48 -16.53
CA SER A 385 -7.24 -0.99 -16.46
C SER A 385 -8.64 -1.49 -16.76
N CYS A 386 -8.75 -2.73 -17.21
CA CYS A 386 -10.03 -3.40 -17.45
C CYS A 386 -9.98 -4.87 -16.98
N SER A 387 -11.15 -5.43 -16.65
CA SER A 387 -11.26 -6.66 -15.88
C SER A 387 -12.48 -7.50 -16.30
N ASP A 388 -12.48 -8.77 -15.89
CA ASP A 388 -13.68 -9.63 -15.86
C ASP A 388 -14.79 -9.09 -14.92
N ASP A 389 -14.49 -8.16 -14.00
CA ASP A 389 -15.45 -7.43 -13.16
C ASP A 389 -16.35 -6.43 -13.93
N GLN A 390 -16.31 -6.50 -15.27
CA GLN A 390 -17.09 -5.72 -16.25
C GLN A 390 -16.77 -4.21 -16.25
N SER A 391 -15.87 -3.74 -15.39
CA SER A 391 -15.53 -2.33 -15.26
C SER A 391 -14.22 -1.96 -15.94
N VAL A 392 -14.12 -0.70 -16.35
CA VAL A 392 -12.84 -0.04 -16.66
C VAL A 392 -12.54 0.95 -15.54
N ARG A 393 -11.29 1.04 -15.11
CA ARG A 393 -10.89 1.94 -14.00
C ARG A 393 -9.72 2.81 -14.39
N LEU A 394 -9.75 4.04 -13.91
CA LEU A 394 -8.69 5.03 -14.08
C LEU A 394 -8.01 5.24 -12.74
N TRP A 395 -6.67 5.25 -12.72
CA TRP A 395 -5.85 5.37 -11.53
C TRP A 395 -4.80 6.46 -11.71
N ASP A 396 -4.46 7.17 -10.64
CA ASP A 396 -3.32 8.06 -10.66
C ASP A 396 -2.00 7.28 -10.67
N ALA A 397 -1.16 7.51 -11.69
CA ALA A 397 0.06 6.73 -11.89
C ALA A 397 1.23 7.11 -10.96
N GLN A 398 1.03 8.09 -10.06
CA GLN A 398 2.01 8.52 -9.06
C GLN A 398 1.60 8.12 -7.64
N THR A 399 0.35 8.38 -7.26
CA THR A 399 -0.21 8.11 -5.93
C THR A 399 -0.94 6.77 -5.83
N GLY A 400 -1.32 6.16 -6.96
CA GLY A 400 -2.07 4.91 -7.01
C GLY A 400 -3.57 5.02 -6.72
N GLN A 401 -4.09 6.22 -6.43
CA GLN A 401 -5.50 6.40 -6.09
C GLN A 401 -6.41 6.22 -7.32
N GLN A 402 -7.56 5.56 -7.14
CA GLN A 402 -8.55 5.41 -8.22
C GLN A 402 -9.18 6.78 -8.55
N LYS A 403 -8.92 7.30 -9.76
CA LYS A 403 -9.50 8.54 -10.31
C LYS A 403 -10.97 8.35 -10.67
N ALA A 404 -11.33 7.25 -11.33
CA ALA A 404 -12.70 6.95 -11.78
C ALA A 404 -12.98 5.45 -11.97
N LYS A 405 -14.26 5.08 -12.03
CA LYS A 405 -14.78 3.81 -12.54
C LYS A 405 -15.69 4.16 -13.72
N LEU A 406 -15.49 3.50 -14.86
CA LEU A 406 -16.27 3.67 -16.08
C LEU A 406 -17.09 2.39 -16.26
N ASP A 407 -18.40 2.53 -16.08
CA ASP A 407 -19.37 1.43 -16.13
C ASP A 407 -20.25 1.57 -17.37
N GLY A 408 -20.48 0.46 -18.08
CA GLY A 408 -21.22 0.44 -19.34
C GLY A 408 -21.05 -0.82 -20.18
N HIS A 409 -19.97 -1.58 -19.98
CA HIS A 409 -19.89 -2.96 -20.44
C HIS A 409 -20.72 -3.89 -19.55
N THR A 410 -21.16 -5.03 -20.12
CA THR A 410 -22.06 -6.00 -19.46
C THR A 410 -21.44 -7.39 -19.30
N ASN A 411 -20.14 -7.51 -19.58
CA ASN A 411 -19.39 -8.77 -19.63
C ASN A 411 -17.87 -8.49 -19.59
N ASP A 412 -17.03 -9.53 -19.59
CA ASP A 412 -15.56 -9.40 -19.40
C ASP A 412 -14.92 -8.36 -20.34
N VAL A 413 -14.18 -7.38 -19.80
CA VAL A 413 -13.54 -6.33 -20.60
C VAL A 413 -12.07 -6.69 -20.85
N TYR A 414 -11.74 -7.14 -22.06
CA TYR A 414 -10.43 -7.72 -22.40
C TYR A 414 -9.32 -6.69 -22.64
N SER A 415 -9.63 -5.58 -23.29
CA SER A 415 -8.61 -4.62 -23.77
C SER A 415 -9.05 -3.18 -23.54
N VAL A 416 -8.08 -2.34 -23.19
CA VAL A 416 -8.25 -0.90 -22.97
C VAL A 416 -7.04 -0.16 -23.55
N CYS A 417 -7.27 0.96 -24.25
CA CYS A 417 -6.21 1.80 -24.81
C CYS A 417 -6.63 3.27 -24.93
N PHE A 418 -5.67 4.18 -24.73
CA PHE A 418 -5.84 5.62 -24.97
C PHE A 418 -5.66 5.99 -26.44
N SER A 419 -6.31 7.06 -26.89
CA SER A 419 -5.94 7.74 -28.14
C SER A 419 -4.60 8.49 -27.98
N PRO A 420 -3.80 8.68 -29.05
CA PRO A 420 -2.50 9.37 -28.97
C PRO A 420 -2.60 10.83 -28.49
N ASP A 421 -3.74 11.48 -28.75
CA ASP A 421 -4.06 12.83 -28.27
C ASP A 421 -4.45 12.89 -26.78
N GLY A 422 -4.55 11.74 -26.11
CA GLY A 422 -4.95 11.61 -24.71
C GLY A 422 -6.42 11.92 -24.42
N THR A 423 -7.22 12.39 -25.39
CA THR A 423 -8.57 12.90 -25.11
C THR A 423 -9.63 11.81 -25.01
N LYS A 424 -9.34 10.57 -25.47
CA LYS A 424 -10.28 9.45 -25.51
C LYS A 424 -9.65 8.20 -24.93
N LEU A 425 -10.51 7.36 -24.36
CA LEU A 425 -10.22 5.97 -24.02
C LEU A 425 -11.11 5.06 -24.89
N ALA A 426 -10.59 3.92 -25.32
CA ALA A 426 -11.39 2.84 -25.90
C ALA A 426 -11.28 1.59 -25.02
N SER A 427 -12.37 0.86 -24.86
CA SER A 427 -12.42 -0.45 -24.19
C SER A 427 -13.22 -1.46 -25.01
N SER A 428 -12.82 -2.73 -25.02
CA SER A 428 -13.52 -3.79 -25.76
C SER A 428 -13.79 -5.03 -24.91
N SER A 429 -14.94 -5.67 -25.17
CA SER A 429 -15.54 -6.62 -24.23
C SER A 429 -15.98 -7.93 -24.87
N ARG A 430 -16.33 -8.90 -24.01
CA ARG A 430 -17.08 -10.11 -24.32
C ARG A 430 -18.51 -9.85 -24.76
N ASP A 431 -19.09 -8.69 -24.42
CA ASP A 431 -20.42 -8.22 -24.85
C ASP A 431 -20.51 -7.81 -26.33
N GLU A 432 -19.47 -8.10 -27.12
CA GLU A 432 -19.40 -7.89 -28.58
C GLU A 432 -19.39 -6.39 -28.98
N SER A 433 -19.25 -5.47 -28.01
CA SER A 433 -19.16 -4.01 -28.21
C SER A 433 -17.77 -3.41 -27.90
N ILE A 434 -17.54 -2.19 -28.41
CA ILE A 434 -16.40 -1.34 -28.06
C ILE A 434 -16.93 -0.01 -27.53
N SER A 435 -16.62 0.33 -26.29
CA SER A 435 -17.00 1.62 -25.70
C SER A 435 -15.89 2.65 -25.94
N LEU A 436 -16.26 3.83 -26.44
CA LEU A 436 -15.41 5.01 -26.51
C LEU A 436 -15.82 5.97 -25.38
N TRP A 437 -14.84 6.48 -24.65
CA TRP A 437 -15.03 7.37 -23.49
C TRP A 437 -14.26 8.67 -23.70
N ASN A 438 -14.80 9.78 -23.22
CA ASN A 438 -14.08 11.03 -23.07
C ASN A 438 -13.22 10.94 -21.81
N PHE A 439 -11.90 11.12 -21.94
CA PHE A 439 -11.00 10.96 -20.80
C PHE A 439 -11.10 12.09 -19.77
N GLU A 440 -11.33 13.33 -20.22
CA GLU A 440 -11.42 14.52 -19.36
C GLU A 440 -12.69 14.50 -18.48
N THR A 441 -13.81 14.00 -19.02
CA THR A 441 -15.11 14.00 -18.32
C THR A 441 -15.50 12.63 -17.75
N GLY A 442 -14.81 11.55 -18.15
CA GLY A 442 -15.16 10.16 -17.82
C GLY A 442 -16.49 9.68 -18.43
N GLN A 443 -17.11 10.43 -19.34
CA GLN A 443 -18.41 10.08 -19.93
C GLN A 443 -18.24 9.21 -21.18
N PRO A 444 -19.17 8.28 -21.46
CA PRO A 444 -19.21 7.57 -22.74
C PRO A 444 -19.49 8.55 -23.89
N ILE A 445 -18.71 8.44 -24.96
CA ILE A 445 -18.91 9.14 -26.24
C ILE A 445 -19.85 8.33 -27.12
N ALA A 446 -19.59 7.03 -27.26
CA ALA A 446 -20.34 6.12 -28.12
C ALA A 446 -19.99 4.65 -27.79
N ALA A 447 -20.87 3.73 -28.20
CA ALA A 447 -20.56 2.31 -28.33
C ALA A 447 -20.55 1.93 -29.83
N LEU A 448 -19.51 1.20 -30.26
CA LEU A 448 -19.37 0.67 -31.61
C LEU A 448 -19.79 -0.80 -31.62
N PHE A 449 -20.66 -1.16 -32.55
CA PHE A 449 -21.20 -2.51 -32.75
C PHE A 449 -20.93 -2.99 -34.19
N GLY A 450 -20.76 -4.30 -34.37
CA GLY A 450 -20.56 -4.90 -35.69
C GLY A 450 -19.76 -6.20 -35.67
N HIS A 451 -18.98 -6.44 -34.61
CA HIS A 451 -18.47 -7.77 -34.30
C HIS A 451 -19.60 -8.63 -33.69
N TRP A 452 -19.51 -9.95 -33.88
CA TRP A 452 -20.50 -10.93 -33.38
C TRP A 452 -19.86 -11.97 -32.46
N LYS A 453 -18.74 -11.64 -31.82
CA LYS A 453 -18.01 -12.42 -30.81
C LYS A 453 -17.12 -11.48 -30.00
N ARG A 454 -16.72 -11.92 -28.79
CA ARG A 454 -15.76 -11.23 -27.91
C ARG A 454 -14.60 -10.57 -28.66
N ILE A 455 -14.21 -9.38 -28.25
CA ILE A 455 -13.20 -8.55 -28.92
C ILE A 455 -11.95 -8.48 -28.03
N PRO A 456 -10.92 -9.33 -28.24
CA PRO A 456 -9.82 -9.45 -27.28
C PRO A 456 -8.80 -8.31 -27.33
N SER A 457 -8.76 -7.54 -28.44
CA SER A 457 -7.76 -6.49 -28.63
C SER A 457 -8.27 -5.35 -29.50
N ILE A 458 -7.90 -4.14 -29.09
CA ILE A 458 -8.14 -2.86 -29.76
C ILE A 458 -6.88 -2.00 -29.73
N CYS A 459 -6.66 -1.21 -30.79
CA CYS A 459 -5.49 -0.34 -30.91
C CYS A 459 -5.84 0.92 -31.72
N PHE A 460 -5.50 2.11 -31.22
CA PHE A 460 -5.57 3.33 -32.03
C PHE A 460 -4.37 3.39 -33.00
N SER A 461 -4.62 3.96 -34.17
CA SER A 461 -3.56 4.39 -35.10
C SER A 461 -2.78 5.57 -34.53
N PRO A 462 -1.50 5.78 -34.93
CA PRO A 462 -0.64 6.82 -34.37
C PRO A 462 -1.15 8.27 -34.57
N ASP A 463 -1.99 8.50 -35.57
CA ASP A 463 -2.65 9.79 -35.83
C ASP A 463 -3.97 9.99 -35.06
N GLY A 464 -4.43 8.96 -34.34
CA GLY A 464 -5.71 8.94 -33.62
C GLY A 464 -6.96 8.93 -34.51
N THR A 465 -6.85 8.89 -35.84
CA THR A 465 -8.02 9.00 -36.75
C THR A 465 -8.74 7.67 -36.95
N THR A 466 -8.07 6.55 -36.65
CA THR A 466 -8.57 5.20 -36.86
C THR A 466 -8.39 4.34 -35.61
N LEU A 467 -9.42 3.58 -35.24
CA LEU A 467 -9.33 2.50 -34.25
C LEU A 467 -9.35 1.17 -35.00
N ALA A 468 -8.46 0.23 -34.66
CA ALA A 468 -8.53 -1.16 -35.10
C ALA A 468 -9.12 -2.03 -33.99
N SER A 469 -9.94 -3.02 -34.35
CA SER A 469 -10.42 -4.05 -33.43
C SER A 469 -10.45 -5.44 -34.05
N GLY A 470 -9.86 -6.42 -33.38
CA GLY A 470 -9.87 -7.82 -33.81
C GLY A 470 -10.94 -8.64 -33.10
N SER A 471 -11.75 -9.41 -33.84
CA SER A 471 -12.60 -10.45 -33.27
C SER A 471 -12.80 -11.58 -34.27
N TYR A 472 -12.85 -12.81 -33.77
CA TYR A 472 -12.97 -14.02 -34.57
C TYR A 472 -12.03 -14.00 -35.80
N LYS A 473 -12.53 -14.02 -37.04
CA LYS A 473 -11.68 -14.04 -38.26
C LYS A 473 -11.45 -12.66 -38.89
N GLU A 474 -11.91 -11.60 -38.23
CA GLU A 474 -12.16 -10.30 -38.85
C GLU A 474 -11.52 -9.15 -38.05
N ILE A 475 -10.98 -8.16 -38.76
CA ILE A 475 -10.52 -6.90 -38.17
C ILE A 475 -11.38 -5.78 -38.74
N PHE A 476 -11.97 -4.95 -37.88
CA PHE A 476 -12.59 -3.70 -38.31
C PHE A 476 -11.63 -2.53 -38.07
N LEU A 477 -11.57 -1.65 -39.07
CA LEU A 477 -11.00 -0.32 -38.93
C LEU A 477 -12.16 0.68 -38.82
N TRP A 478 -12.21 1.46 -37.75
CA TRP A 478 -13.27 2.43 -37.45
C TRP A 478 -12.75 3.85 -37.58
N ASP A 479 -13.54 4.74 -38.16
CA ASP A 479 -13.25 6.17 -38.15
C ASP A 479 -13.61 6.79 -36.80
N VAL A 480 -12.63 7.39 -36.12
CA VAL A 480 -12.80 7.90 -34.75
C VAL A 480 -13.65 9.18 -34.72
N LYS A 481 -13.81 9.89 -35.85
CA LYS A 481 -14.57 11.14 -35.96
C LYS A 481 -16.05 10.92 -36.34
N THR A 482 -16.33 9.95 -37.19
CA THR A 482 -17.67 9.65 -37.72
C THR A 482 -18.29 8.38 -37.14
N LEU A 483 -17.51 7.60 -36.36
CA LEU A 483 -17.92 6.40 -35.64
C LEU A 483 -18.42 5.26 -36.56
N LYS A 484 -18.00 5.28 -37.83
CA LYS A 484 -18.34 4.29 -38.86
C LYS A 484 -17.15 3.42 -39.22
N THR A 485 -17.42 2.21 -39.67
CA THR A 485 -16.39 1.29 -40.21
C THR A 485 -15.79 1.85 -41.50
N LYS A 486 -14.48 2.14 -41.51
CA LYS A 486 -13.69 2.48 -42.71
C LYS A 486 -13.48 1.26 -43.61
N ALA A 487 -13.11 0.14 -43.00
CA ALA A 487 -12.73 -1.08 -43.71
C ALA A 487 -12.92 -2.33 -42.84
N LYS A 488 -13.05 -3.48 -43.51
CA LYS A 488 -13.10 -4.81 -42.94
C LYS A 488 -11.96 -5.64 -43.52
N LEU A 489 -11.07 -6.15 -42.68
CA LEU A 489 -9.95 -6.99 -43.09
C LEU A 489 -10.28 -8.45 -42.73
N GLY A 490 -10.09 -9.37 -43.68
CA GLY A 490 -10.35 -10.80 -43.52
C GLY A 490 -9.22 -11.63 -44.13
N GLY A 491 -8.96 -12.81 -43.55
CA GLY A 491 -7.92 -13.73 -44.00
C GLY A 491 -7.33 -14.61 -42.89
N HIS A 492 -7.54 -14.28 -41.62
CA HIS A 492 -7.24 -15.21 -40.53
C HIS A 492 -8.21 -16.39 -40.52
N LEU A 493 -7.69 -17.59 -40.25
CA LEU A 493 -8.49 -18.82 -40.28
C LEU A 493 -9.23 -19.10 -38.96
N ASN A 494 -8.77 -18.54 -37.84
CA ASN A 494 -9.36 -18.65 -36.50
C ASN A 494 -9.26 -17.30 -35.76
N GLY A 495 -9.77 -17.26 -34.51
CA GLY A 495 -9.77 -16.09 -33.63
C GLY A 495 -8.50 -15.25 -33.65
N ILE A 496 -8.64 -13.95 -33.90
CA ILE A 496 -7.61 -12.93 -33.67
C ILE A 496 -7.56 -12.64 -32.17
N LEU A 497 -6.35 -12.57 -31.62
CA LEU A 497 -6.12 -12.24 -30.20
C LEU A 497 -5.53 -10.85 -30.02
N SER A 498 -4.75 -10.36 -30.99
CA SER A 498 -4.05 -9.08 -30.90
C SER A 498 -4.03 -8.33 -32.22
N VAL A 499 -4.16 -7.00 -32.16
CA VAL A 499 -3.97 -6.06 -33.27
C VAL A 499 -3.06 -4.90 -32.85
N CYS A 500 -2.11 -4.51 -33.69
CA CYS A 500 -1.19 -3.40 -33.41
C CYS A 500 -0.83 -2.64 -34.70
N PHE A 501 -0.88 -1.31 -34.69
CA PHE A 501 -0.41 -0.48 -35.81
C PHE A 501 1.12 -0.35 -35.80
N SER A 502 1.73 -0.20 -36.97
CA SER A 502 3.11 0.28 -37.08
C SER A 502 3.21 1.77 -36.71
N PRO A 503 4.36 2.28 -36.24
CA PRO A 503 4.50 3.68 -35.81
C PRO A 503 4.22 4.73 -36.91
N ASP A 504 4.32 4.34 -38.18
CA ASP A 504 3.99 5.17 -39.35
C ASP A 504 2.49 5.11 -39.76
N GLY A 505 1.69 4.28 -39.08
CA GLY A 505 0.28 4.03 -39.42
C GLY A 505 0.02 3.31 -40.74
N THR A 506 1.05 2.95 -41.54
CA THR A 506 0.85 2.35 -42.89
C THR A 506 0.58 0.85 -42.86
N SER A 507 0.83 0.21 -41.71
CA SER A 507 0.68 -1.23 -41.50
C SER A 507 -0.09 -1.54 -40.22
N LEU A 508 -0.75 -2.68 -40.23
CA LEU A 508 -1.30 -3.32 -39.03
C LEU A 508 -0.70 -4.72 -38.93
N ALA A 509 -0.31 -5.16 -37.75
CA ALA A 509 -0.01 -6.55 -37.43
C ALA A 509 -1.18 -7.17 -36.66
N SER A 510 -1.43 -8.46 -36.86
CA SER A 510 -2.39 -9.21 -36.03
C SER A 510 -1.94 -10.63 -35.73
N GLY A 511 -2.06 -11.03 -34.46
CA GLY A 511 -1.80 -12.39 -33.96
C GLY A 511 -3.10 -13.19 -33.79
N SER A 512 -3.04 -14.50 -34.00
CA SER A 512 -4.23 -15.36 -34.03
C SER A 512 -4.02 -16.75 -33.42
N LEU A 513 -5.14 -17.34 -33.00
CA LEU A 513 -5.30 -18.74 -32.62
C LEU A 513 -4.81 -19.73 -33.70
N ASN A 514 -4.71 -19.30 -34.97
CA ASN A 514 -4.18 -20.13 -36.05
C ASN A 514 -2.63 -20.19 -36.10
N LYS A 515 -1.93 -19.73 -35.04
CA LYS A 515 -0.47 -19.72 -34.87
C LYS A 515 0.29 -18.75 -35.79
N SER A 516 -0.41 -18.03 -36.67
CA SER A 516 0.19 -17.11 -37.65
C SER A 516 0.06 -15.65 -37.24
N ILE A 517 0.97 -14.84 -37.76
CA ILE A 517 0.92 -13.38 -37.67
C ILE A 517 0.69 -12.83 -39.09
N CYS A 518 -0.28 -11.95 -39.26
CA CYS A 518 -0.55 -11.31 -40.55
C CYS A 518 -0.17 -9.84 -40.50
N LEU A 519 0.49 -9.36 -41.56
CA LEU A 519 0.74 -7.93 -41.78
C LEU A 519 -0.21 -7.42 -42.86
N TRP A 520 -0.86 -6.29 -42.61
CA TRP A 520 -1.88 -5.69 -43.47
C TRP A 520 -1.45 -4.30 -43.95
N ASN A 521 -2.02 -3.86 -45.07
CA ASN A 521 -1.89 -2.51 -45.60
C ASN A 521 -3.12 -1.69 -45.20
N VAL A 522 -2.94 -0.70 -44.32
CA VAL A 522 -4.06 0.06 -43.74
C VAL A 522 -4.86 0.83 -44.79
N LYS A 523 -4.21 1.31 -45.87
CA LYS A 523 -4.83 2.10 -46.94
C LYS A 523 -5.64 1.26 -47.94
N THR A 524 -5.28 -0.01 -48.15
CA THR A 524 -5.91 -0.88 -49.17
C THR A 524 -6.66 -2.07 -48.58
N GLY A 525 -6.52 -2.32 -47.28
CA GLY A 525 -7.06 -3.48 -46.58
C GLY A 525 -6.39 -4.82 -46.90
N GLN A 526 -5.47 -4.86 -47.87
CA GLN A 526 -4.85 -6.10 -48.33
C GLN A 526 -3.79 -6.63 -47.36
N GLN A 527 -3.65 -7.95 -47.29
CA GLN A 527 -2.58 -8.61 -46.54
C GLN A 527 -1.23 -8.42 -47.25
N LYS A 528 -0.29 -7.68 -46.63
CA LYS A 528 1.10 -7.48 -47.10
C LYS A 528 1.92 -8.77 -46.98
N ALA A 529 1.74 -9.50 -45.88
CA ALA A 529 2.53 -10.68 -45.54
C ALA A 529 1.82 -11.60 -44.54
N ARG A 530 2.35 -12.81 -44.40
CA ARG A 530 2.15 -13.72 -43.28
C ARG A 530 3.53 -14.08 -42.71
N LEU A 531 3.64 -14.16 -41.39
CA LEU A 531 4.82 -14.65 -40.68
C LEU A 531 4.39 -15.92 -39.93
N ASP A 532 5.09 -17.02 -40.19
CA ASP A 532 4.84 -18.33 -39.60
C ASP A 532 6.09 -18.81 -38.86
N GLY A 533 5.89 -19.54 -37.75
CA GLY A 533 7.00 -20.13 -37.00
C GLY A 533 6.66 -20.46 -35.54
N HIS A 534 5.73 -19.73 -34.92
CA HIS A 534 5.15 -20.12 -33.63
C HIS A 534 4.42 -21.47 -33.77
N ILE A 535 4.57 -22.33 -32.77
CA ILE A 535 3.99 -23.69 -32.79
C ILE A 535 2.67 -23.79 -32.02
N ASP A 536 2.20 -22.70 -31.43
CA ASP A 536 0.86 -22.55 -30.84
C ASP A 536 0.34 -21.10 -31.00
N GLN A 537 -0.83 -20.80 -30.44
CA GLN A 537 -1.58 -19.54 -30.53
C GLN A 537 -0.69 -18.31 -30.26
N VAL A 538 -0.84 -17.24 -31.04
CA VAL A 538 -0.10 -15.98 -30.86
C VAL A 538 -1.00 -14.98 -30.14
N ASN A 539 -0.67 -14.67 -28.89
CA ASN A 539 -1.52 -13.92 -27.97
C ASN A 539 -1.39 -12.41 -28.16
N GLN A 540 -0.15 -11.92 -28.30
CA GLN A 540 0.15 -10.50 -28.43
C GLN A 540 1.23 -10.25 -29.48
N VAL A 541 1.04 -9.20 -30.29
CA VAL A 541 2.03 -8.67 -31.24
C VAL A 541 2.24 -7.18 -31.01
N CYS A 542 3.47 -6.69 -31.15
CA CYS A 542 3.76 -5.26 -31.11
C CYS A 542 4.95 -4.88 -32.00
N PHE A 543 4.93 -3.70 -32.61
CA PHE A 543 6.06 -3.15 -33.35
C PHE A 543 7.06 -2.48 -32.38
N SER A 544 8.34 -2.47 -32.74
CA SER A 544 9.34 -1.61 -32.14
C SER A 544 9.04 -0.13 -32.48
N PRO A 545 9.48 0.85 -31.66
CA PRO A 545 9.21 2.28 -31.89
C PRO A 545 9.73 2.84 -33.23
N ASP A 546 10.76 2.20 -33.81
CA ASP A 546 11.31 2.52 -35.15
C ASP A 546 10.57 1.82 -36.31
N GLY A 547 9.61 0.94 -36.01
CA GLY A 547 8.86 0.13 -36.98
C GLY A 547 9.67 -0.95 -37.72
N THR A 548 10.96 -1.13 -37.43
CA THR A 548 11.82 -2.09 -38.18
C THR A 548 11.60 -3.54 -37.76
N THR A 549 11.16 -3.75 -36.52
CA THR A 549 11.06 -5.06 -35.88
C THR A 549 9.65 -5.27 -35.32
N LEU A 550 9.10 -6.46 -35.51
CA LEU A 550 7.87 -6.90 -34.82
C LEU A 550 8.27 -7.89 -33.72
N ALA A 551 7.67 -7.79 -32.55
CA ALA A 551 7.72 -8.83 -31.53
C ALA A 551 6.38 -9.59 -31.45
N SER A 552 6.43 -10.86 -31.06
CA SER A 552 5.25 -11.69 -30.77
C SER A 552 5.47 -12.60 -29.55
N GLY A 553 4.40 -12.82 -28.78
CA GLY A 553 4.34 -13.76 -27.65
C GLY A 553 3.24 -14.81 -27.86
N SER A 554 3.45 -16.03 -27.36
CA SER A 554 2.64 -17.20 -27.70
C SER A 554 2.45 -18.19 -26.53
N ASN A 555 1.43 -19.04 -26.66
CA ASN A 555 1.28 -20.28 -25.89
C ASN A 555 2.46 -21.24 -26.06
N ASP A 556 3.27 -21.12 -27.13
CA ASP A 556 4.50 -21.91 -27.30
C ASP A 556 5.64 -21.53 -26.35
N LYS A 557 5.36 -20.70 -25.34
CA LYS A 557 6.24 -20.27 -24.24
C LYS A 557 7.45 -19.43 -24.70
N SER A 558 7.54 -19.16 -26.01
CA SER A 558 8.59 -18.34 -26.62
C SER A 558 8.10 -16.96 -27.00
N LEU A 559 9.03 -16.02 -27.06
CA LEU A 559 8.87 -14.77 -27.82
C LEU A 559 9.64 -14.87 -29.13
N ARG A 560 9.21 -14.15 -30.15
CA ARG A 560 9.94 -14.06 -31.43
C ARG A 560 10.05 -12.62 -31.90
N LEU A 561 11.22 -12.28 -32.43
CA LEU A 561 11.50 -11.01 -33.08
C LEU A 561 11.55 -11.24 -34.59
N TRP A 562 10.87 -10.42 -35.36
CA TRP A 562 10.74 -10.52 -36.81
C TRP A 562 11.18 -9.24 -37.48
N ASP A 563 11.92 -9.34 -38.57
CA ASP A 563 12.32 -8.18 -39.37
C ASP A 563 11.18 -7.80 -40.33
N VAL A 564 10.65 -6.58 -40.19
CA VAL A 564 9.44 -6.16 -40.91
C VAL A 564 9.69 -6.03 -42.42
N LYS A 565 10.93 -5.73 -42.82
CA LYS A 565 11.33 -5.53 -44.22
C LYS A 565 11.57 -6.86 -44.94
N THR A 566 12.37 -7.74 -44.36
CA THR A 566 12.73 -9.05 -44.94
C THR A 566 11.75 -10.18 -44.62
N ARG A 567 10.86 -9.95 -43.63
CA ARG A 567 9.83 -10.90 -43.15
C ARG A 567 10.39 -12.16 -42.48
N GLN A 568 11.67 -12.13 -42.10
CA GLN A 568 12.37 -13.25 -41.46
C GLN A 568 12.37 -13.13 -39.93
N GLN A 569 12.46 -14.28 -39.24
CA GLN A 569 12.67 -14.32 -37.79
C GLN A 569 14.11 -13.91 -37.47
N LYS A 570 14.30 -12.82 -36.71
CA LYS A 570 15.61 -12.34 -36.21
C LYS A 570 16.09 -13.14 -35.01
N ALA A 571 15.16 -13.47 -34.10
CA ALA A 571 15.46 -14.18 -32.86
C ALA A 571 14.24 -14.94 -32.33
N LYS A 572 14.49 -15.98 -31.53
CA LYS A 572 13.52 -16.64 -30.65
C LYS A 572 14.07 -16.50 -29.23
N LEU A 573 13.27 -15.98 -28.31
CA LEU A 573 13.62 -15.72 -26.93
C LEU A 573 12.89 -16.76 -26.08
N ASP A 574 13.66 -17.65 -25.46
CA ASP A 574 13.15 -18.75 -24.64
C ASP A 574 13.51 -18.52 -23.16
N GLY A 575 12.59 -18.89 -22.26
CA GLY A 575 12.87 -18.87 -20.83
C GLY A 575 11.64 -18.85 -19.92
N HIS A 576 10.48 -18.37 -20.40
CA HIS A 576 9.22 -18.54 -19.67
C HIS A 576 8.85 -20.02 -19.56
N SER A 577 8.37 -20.44 -18.40
CA SER A 577 7.94 -21.83 -18.18
C SER A 577 6.48 -22.07 -18.55
N ASP A 578 5.73 -21.02 -18.90
CA ASP A 578 4.37 -21.09 -19.45
C ASP A 578 4.09 -20.00 -20.51
N THR A 579 2.86 -19.99 -21.01
CA THR A 579 2.30 -19.10 -22.03
C THR A 579 2.73 -17.65 -21.84
N VAL A 580 3.15 -16.98 -22.92
CA VAL A 580 3.38 -15.53 -22.92
C VAL A 580 2.08 -14.83 -23.32
N ASN A 581 1.48 -14.12 -22.38
CA ASN A 581 0.18 -13.46 -22.55
C ASN A 581 0.32 -12.11 -23.25
N SER A 582 1.30 -11.30 -22.81
CA SER A 582 1.46 -9.91 -23.26
C SER A 582 2.93 -9.51 -23.35
N ILE A 583 3.21 -8.56 -24.23
CA ILE A 583 4.54 -8.04 -24.56
C ILE A 583 4.49 -6.54 -24.89
N CYS A 584 5.51 -5.80 -24.50
CA CYS A 584 5.59 -4.35 -24.73
C CYS A 584 7.05 -3.88 -24.84
N TYR A 585 7.40 -3.17 -25.93
CA TYR A 585 8.71 -2.52 -26.08
C TYR A 585 8.83 -1.30 -25.15
N SER A 586 10.03 -1.05 -24.63
CA SER A 586 10.37 0.23 -24.02
C SER A 586 10.34 1.36 -25.08
N PRO A 587 10.09 2.63 -24.69
CA PRO A 587 9.96 3.73 -25.66
C PRO A 587 11.21 4.00 -26.51
N ASP A 588 12.39 3.58 -26.04
CA ASP A 588 13.67 3.64 -26.77
C ASP A 588 13.90 2.44 -27.71
N GLY A 589 13.01 1.44 -27.70
CA GLY A 589 13.11 0.20 -28.48
C GLY A 589 14.21 -0.77 -28.04
N THR A 590 14.99 -0.48 -27.00
CA THR A 590 16.15 -1.31 -26.63
C THR A 590 15.77 -2.57 -25.87
N THR A 591 14.60 -2.57 -25.22
CA THR A 591 14.19 -3.62 -24.29
C THR A 591 12.75 -4.03 -24.56
N LEU A 592 12.49 -5.34 -24.56
CA LEU A 592 11.14 -5.91 -24.63
C LEU A 592 10.76 -6.41 -23.24
N SER A 593 9.58 -6.03 -22.75
CA SER A 593 8.97 -6.65 -21.57
C SER A 593 7.97 -7.74 -21.97
N SER A 594 7.80 -8.74 -21.12
CA SER A 594 6.85 -9.84 -21.32
C SER A 594 6.19 -10.28 -20.02
N GLY A 595 4.87 -10.49 -20.04
CA GLY A 595 4.09 -11.08 -18.95
C GLY A 595 3.58 -12.47 -19.34
N SER A 596 3.60 -13.41 -18.41
CA SER A 596 3.32 -14.83 -18.64
C SER A 596 2.40 -15.45 -17.59
N ALA A 597 1.78 -16.57 -17.97
CA ALA A 597 1.13 -17.50 -17.05
C ALA A 597 2.11 -18.21 -16.08
N ASP A 598 3.44 -18.05 -16.22
CA ASP A 598 4.42 -18.47 -15.20
C ASP A 598 4.54 -17.50 -14.00
N ASN A 599 3.55 -16.62 -13.82
CA ASN A 599 3.46 -15.54 -12.83
C ASN A 599 4.59 -14.50 -12.87
N SER A 600 5.55 -14.62 -13.80
CA SER A 600 6.71 -13.72 -13.90
C SER A 600 6.59 -12.70 -15.03
N ILE A 601 7.28 -11.58 -14.83
CA ILE A 601 7.57 -10.61 -15.89
C ILE A 601 9.03 -10.76 -16.26
N ARG A 602 9.38 -10.67 -17.55
CA ARG A 602 10.78 -10.71 -18.00
C ARG A 602 11.10 -9.52 -18.87
N LEU A 603 12.35 -9.06 -18.77
CA LEU A 603 12.92 -7.99 -19.59
C LEU A 603 13.99 -8.60 -20.48
N TRP A 604 13.93 -8.34 -21.78
CA TRP A 604 14.79 -8.91 -22.80
C TRP A 604 15.50 -7.81 -23.58
N ASP A 605 16.79 -7.98 -23.82
CA ASP A 605 17.55 -7.05 -24.65
C ASP A 605 17.28 -7.32 -26.14
N VAL A 606 16.75 -6.33 -26.84
CA VAL A 606 16.25 -6.49 -28.22
C VAL A 606 17.39 -6.74 -29.21
N LYS A 607 18.61 -6.26 -28.90
CA LYS A 607 19.79 -6.37 -29.76
C LYS A 607 20.48 -7.74 -29.62
N THR A 608 20.55 -8.29 -28.42
CA THR A 608 21.25 -9.54 -28.12
C THR A 608 20.34 -10.75 -27.94
N GLY A 609 19.05 -10.54 -27.73
CA GLY A 609 18.06 -11.57 -27.41
C GLY A 609 18.17 -12.14 -25.98
N GLN A 610 19.05 -11.60 -25.13
CA GLN A 610 19.28 -12.12 -23.78
C GLN A 610 18.28 -11.55 -22.76
N GLN A 611 17.93 -12.36 -21.76
CA GLN A 611 17.11 -11.93 -20.62
C GLN A 611 17.95 -11.01 -19.71
N LYS A 612 17.55 -9.74 -19.59
CA LYS A 612 18.16 -8.72 -18.71
C LYS A 612 17.75 -8.91 -17.25
N ALA A 613 16.48 -9.24 -17.02
CA ALA A 613 15.90 -9.39 -15.68
C ALA A 613 14.63 -10.27 -15.69
N LYS A 614 14.28 -10.80 -14.51
CA LYS A 614 13.00 -11.42 -14.18
C LYS A 614 12.44 -10.66 -12.98
N LEU A 615 11.21 -10.17 -13.08
CA LEU A 615 10.50 -9.45 -12.02
C LEU A 615 9.42 -10.39 -11.49
N ASP A 616 9.54 -10.77 -10.23
CA ASP A 616 8.63 -11.67 -9.54
C ASP A 616 7.82 -10.90 -8.49
N GLY A 617 6.51 -11.20 -8.41
CA GLY A 617 5.64 -10.56 -7.43
C GLY A 617 4.15 -10.83 -7.60
N HIS A 618 3.67 -11.04 -8.84
CA HIS A 618 2.30 -11.53 -9.07
C HIS A 618 2.13 -12.96 -8.54
N SER A 619 0.95 -13.29 -8.03
CA SER A 619 0.62 -14.63 -7.50
C SER A 619 -0.32 -15.46 -8.40
N GLY A 620 -0.68 -14.93 -9.57
CA GLY A 620 -1.42 -15.57 -10.65
C GLY A 620 -0.93 -15.05 -12.00
N ALA A 621 -1.51 -15.53 -13.11
CA ALA A 621 -1.00 -15.25 -14.44
C ALA A 621 -0.94 -13.74 -14.73
N VAL A 622 0.20 -13.26 -15.25
CA VAL A 622 0.34 -11.87 -15.68
C VAL A 622 -0.36 -11.73 -17.03
N ALA A 623 -1.48 -11.02 -17.06
CA ALA A 623 -2.32 -10.85 -18.24
C ALA A 623 -1.77 -9.77 -19.17
N SER A 624 -1.31 -8.64 -18.62
CA SER A 624 -0.78 -7.54 -19.42
C SER A 624 0.41 -6.82 -18.80
N VAL A 625 1.27 -6.25 -19.66
CA VAL A 625 2.43 -5.41 -19.32
C VAL A 625 2.48 -4.20 -20.26
N CYS A 626 2.78 -3.01 -19.72
CA CYS A 626 2.80 -1.76 -20.49
C CYS A 626 3.87 -0.81 -19.95
N PHE A 627 4.75 -0.27 -20.81
CA PHE A 627 5.68 0.78 -20.42
C PHE A 627 5.00 2.14 -20.32
N SER A 628 5.48 2.97 -19.39
CA SER A 628 5.16 4.40 -19.35
C SER A 628 5.87 5.17 -20.46
N PRO A 629 5.31 6.32 -20.93
CA PRO A 629 5.89 7.08 -22.04
C PRO A 629 7.32 7.61 -21.79
N ASP A 630 7.69 7.85 -20.52
CA ASP A 630 9.04 8.29 -20.13
C ASP A 630 10.07 7.14 -20.05
N GLY A 631 9.61 5.89 -20.17
CA GLY A 631 10.45 4.69 -20.04
C GLY A 631 10.97 4.43 -18.62
N ILE A 632 10.50 5.16 -17.60
CA ILE A 632 10.96 5.01 -16.20
C ILE A 632 10.17 3.91 -15.49
N LYS A 633 8.87 3.80 -15.78
CA LYS A 633 7.96 2.80 -15.17
C LYS A 633 7.55 1.72 -16.18
N LEU A 634 7.42 0.49 -15.69
CA LEU A 634 6.60 -0.57 -16.29
C LEU A 634 5.36 -0.79 -15.42
N ALA A 635 4.19 -0.96 -16.03
CA ALA A 635 2.97 -1.43 -15.37
C ALA A 635 2.72 -2.90 -15.73
N SER A 636 2.10 -3.64 -14.82
CA SER A 636 1.61 -4.99 -15.06
C SER A 636 0.30 -5.26 -14.32
N CYS A 637 -0.49 -6.20 -14.83
CA CYS A 637 -1.72 -6.67 -14.19
C CYS A 637 -1.95 -8.16 -14.46
N GLY A 638 -2.81 -8.81 -13.68
CA GLY A 638 -3.06 -10.24 -13.84
C GLY A 638 -4.27 -10.80 -13.07
N GLU A 639 -4.33 -12.12 -13.04
CA GLU A 639 -5.38 -12.91 -12.38
C GLU A 639 -5.36 -12.78 -10.83
N ASP A 640 -4.29 -12.25 -10.24
CA ASP A 640 -4.21 -11.96 -8.79
C ASP A 640 -4.95 -10.68 -8.36
N SER A 641 -5.84 -10.17 -9.23
CA SER A 641 -6.61 -8.92 -9.08
C SER A 641 -5.77 -7.68 -8.79
N SER A 642 -4.45 -7.72 -9.03
CA SER A 642 -3.55 -6.61 -8.70
C SER A 642 -3.01 -5.90 -9.95
N ILE A 643 -2.83 -4.58 -9.81
CA ILE A 643 -1.97 -3.79 -10.68
C ILE A 643 -0.65 -3.57 -9.94
N ARG A 644 0.47 -3.63 -10.65
CA ARG A 644 1.80 -3.35 -10.11
C ARG A 644 2.53 -2.38 -11.02
N LEU A 645 3.33 -1.52 -10.40
CA LEU A 645 4.27 -0.62 -11.06
C LEU A 645 5.69 -1.06 -10.72
N TRP A 646 6.62 -0.92 -11.66
CA TRP A 646 8.02 -1.32 -11.51
C TRP A 646 8.94 -0.23 -12.04
N ASP A 647 10.01 0.07 -11.31
CA ASP A 647 11.10 0.91 -11.79
C ASP A 647 11.93 0.13 -12.81
N PHE A 648 11.94 0.59 -14.05
CA PHE A 648 12.57 -0.10 -15.17
C PHE A 648 14.09 -0.23 -15.02
N LYS A 649 14.75 0.74 -14.38
CA LYS A 649 16.21 0.80 -14.25
C LYS A 649 16.75 -0.10 -13.16
N THR A 650 15.96 -0.38 -12.14
CA THR A 650 16.35 -1.19 -10.96
C THR A 650 15.62 -2.54 -10.89
N GLY A 651 14.56 -2.74 -11.67
CA GLY A 651 13.71 -3.94 -11.60
C GLY A 651 12.87 -4.05 -10.32
N GLN A 652 12.82 -3.00 -9.50
CA GLN A 652 12.11 -3.02 -8.21
C GLN A 652 10.65 -2.59 -8.39
N GLN A 653 9.72 -3.25 -7.68
CA GLN A 653 8.34 -2.79 -7.66
C GLN A 653 8.28 -1.37 -7.03
N PHE A 654 7.65 -0.42 -7.72
CA PHE A 654 7.19 0.83 -7.12
C PHE A 654 6.07 0.48 -6.13
N LEU A 655 6.34 0.71 -4.85
CA LEU A 655 5.31 0.91 -3.86
C LEU A 655 4.88 2.39 -3.91
N PRO A 656 3.59 2.74 -3.71
CA PRO A 656 3.15 4.15 -3.80
C PRO A 656 3.63 4.95 -2.56
N SER A 657 4.88 5.46 -2.58
CA SER A 657 5.43 6.46 -1.63
C SER A 657 6.96 6.73 -1.76
N ASP A 658 7.47 7.34 -2.84
CA ASP A 658 8.91 7.75 -2.86
C ASP A 658 9.33 9.01 -3.66
N ASN A 659 8.47 9.63 -4.48
CA ASN A 659 8.88 10.79 -5.31
C ASN A 659 8.65 12.19 -4.70
N SER A 660 7.86 12.32 -3.62
CA SER A 660 7.57 13.62 -2.98
C SER A 660 8.80 14.33 -2.40
N SER A 661 9.91 13.62 -2.19
CA SER A 661 11.10 14.12 -1.49
C SER A 661 12.12 14.87 -2.35
N LYS A 662 12.10 14.73 -3.69
CA LYS A 662 13.16 15.28 -4.56
C LYS A 662 12.82 16.63 -5.19
N GLU A 663 11.59 16.84 -5.64
CA GLU A 663 11.23 18.09 -6.34
C GLU A 663 11.15 19.29 -5.39
N ILE A 664 10.67 19.08 -4.16
CA ILE A 664 10.56 20.13 -3.13
C ILE A 664 11.90 20.84 -2.89
N LEU A 665 13.00 20.09 -2.81
CA LEU A 665 14.35 20.64 -2.61
C LEU A 665 14.86 21.46 -3.81
N SER A 666 14.36 21.21 -5.02
CA SER A 666 14.78 21.96 -6.22
C SER A 666 14.18 23.37 -6.31
N GLN A 667 13.05 23.61 -5.65
CA GLN A 667 12.35 24.91 -5.66
C GLN A 667 12.90 25.89 -4.60
N PHE A 668 13.62 25.41 -3.58
CA PHE A 668 14.20 26.25 -2.52
C PHE A 668 15.58 26.86 -2.88
N LYS A 669 15.63 27.64 -3.97
CA LYS A 669 16.72 28.61 -4.17
C LYS A 669 16.43 29.88 -3.38
N PHE A 670 16.98 29.98 -2.18
CA PHE A 670 16.94 31.22 -1.37
C PHE A 670 17.72 32.36 -2.06
N PRO A 671 17.10 33.53 -2.30
CA PRO A 671 17.83 34.77 -2.50
C PRO A 671 18.47 35.19 -1.17
N ILE A 672 19.75 35.56 -1.19
CA ILE A 672 20.43 36.10 -0.01
C ILE A 672 19.91 37.52 0.24
N PHE A 673 19.34 37.77 1.43
CA PHE A 673 18.91 39.12 1.81
C PHE A 673 20.10 40.03 2.12
N SER A 674 20.40 40.97 1.22
CA SER A 674 21.16 42.18 1.54
C SER A 674 20.20 43.26 2.06
N ASN A 675 20.36 43.68 3.31
CA ASN A 675 19.58 44.78 3.88
C ASN A 675 19.83 46.11 3.15
N ASN A 676 18.78 46.93 2.96
CA ASN A 676 18.77 48.32 3.43
C ASN A 676 17.40 49.01 3.30
N ASN A 677 17.06 49.76 4.36
CA ASN A 677 16.13 50.89 4.51
C ASN A 677 15.27 51.36 3.32
N LEU A 678 13.95 51.50 3.55
CA LEU A 678 13.32 52.81 3.79
C LEU A 678 11.87 52.70 4.31
N SER A 679 11.19 53.83 4.51
CA SER A 679 10.05 53.97 5.45
C SER A 679 8.98 54.98 5.01
N LYS A 680 7.81 54.92 5.70
CA LYS A 680 6.77 55.96 5.94
C LYS A 680 5.43 55.87 5.21
N SER A 681 4.41 56.24 6.01
CA SER A 681 3.12 56.88 5.65
C SER A 681 2.06 56.08 4.90
N ALA A 682 0.81 56.51 5.08
CA ALA A 682 -0.42 55.88 4.61
C ALA A 682 -1.39 56.93 4.03
N SER A 683 -2.58 56.49 3.61
CA SER A 683 -3.71 57.25 3.03
C SER A 683 -3.54 57.74 1.58
N SER A 684 -4.60 57.90 0.76
CA SER A 684 -5.83 57.10 0.59
C SER A 684 -6.66 57.62 -0.61
N ASN A 685 -7.55 56.76 -1.14
CA ASN A 685 -8.70 56.99 -2.04
C ASN A 685 -8.48 56.61 -3.53
N ILE A 686 -9.30 55.81 -4.26
CA ILE A 686 -10.70 55.26 -4.22
C ILE A 686 -11.52 55.83 -5.42
N THR A 687 -11.77 55.04 -6.49
CA THR A 687 -12.98 54.19 -6.75
C THR A 687 -14.20 55.04 -7.18
N ILE A 688 -14.96 54.76 -8.26
CA ILE A 688 -15.75 53.54 -8.58
C ILE A 688 -15.51 53.06 -10.05
N LEU A 689 -16.36 52.37 -10.85
CA LEU A 689 -17.81 52.08 -10.87
C LEU A 689 -18.14 50.62 -11.25
N ARG A 690 -19.39 50.16 -11.05
CA ARG A 690 -19.79 48.75 -11.01
C ARG A 690 -21.28 48.54 -11.32
N ILE A 691 -21.62 47.71 -12.31
CA ILE A 691 -22.96 47.13 -12.56
C ILE A 691 -22.72 45.70 -13.14
N SER A 692 -23.26 44.55 -12.72
CA SER A 692 -24.26 44.10 -11.71
C SER A 692 -25.52 43.49 -12.34
N GLN A 693 -25.68 42.16 -12.29
CA GLN A 693 -26.89 41.45 -11.80
C GLN A 693 -26.77 39.93 -12.01
N HIS A 694 -26.67 39.17 -10.91
CA HIS A 694 -27.57 38.06 -10.53
C HIS A 694 -27.02 37.33 -9.31
N LEU A 695 -27.91 36.95 -8.38
CA LEU A 695 -27.62 35.92 -7.38
C LEU A 695 -28.01 34.56 -7.98
N ASN A 696 -27.15 33.56 -7.81
CA ASN A 696 -27.61 32.26 -7.32
C ASN A 696 -26.45 31.57 -6.60
N LEU A 697 -26.67 31.21 -5.34
CA LEU A 697 -25.64 30.68 -4.44
C LEU A 697 -25.98 29.23 -4.07
N GLU A 698 -25.96 28.37 -5.09
CA GLU A 698 -25.97 26.92 -4.90
C GLU A 698 -24.63 26.49 -4.29
N ALA A 699 -24.69 25.69 -3.22
CA ALA A 699 -23.51 25.25 -2.49
C ALA A 699 -23.80 23.88 -1.87
N GLN A 700 -22.81 22.98 -1.90
CA GLN A 700 -22.94 21.63 -1.35
C GLN A 700 -21.72 21.24 -0.51
N GLY A 701 -21.84 21.53 0.79
CA GLY A 701 -21.43 20.67 1.90
C GLY A 701 -19.96 20.24 2.05
N ALA A 702 -19.29 20.80 3.06
CA ALA A 702 -18.08 20.22 3.65
C ALA A 702 -18.39 19.38 4.92
N LEU A 703 -17.47 18.48 5.29
CA LEU A 703 -17.44 17.85 6.62
C LEU A 703 -16.37 18.56 7.46
N ILE A 704 -16.76 19.17 8.59
CA ILE A 704 -15.82 19.89 9.46
C ILE A 704 -15.84 19.27 10.86
N LEU A 705 -14.67 18.83 11.31
CA LEU A 705 -14.43 18.33 12.66
C LEU A 705 -13.74 19.40 13.51
N LYS A 706 -14.30 19.58 14.71
CA LYS A 706 -13.95 20.50 15.82
C LYS A 706 -12.65 21.31 15.65
N GLY A 707 -12.79 22.61 15.38
CA GLY A 707 -11.68 23.57 15.27
C GLY A 707 -12.16 25.02 15.17
N GLU A 708 -11.21 25.96 15.07
CA GLU A 708 -11.51 27.35 14.72
C GLU A 708 -11.62 27.50 13.20
N PHE A 709 -12.65 28.21 12.72
CA PHE A 709 -12.87 28.51 11.30
C PHE A 709 -13.32 29.97 11.15
N ILE A 710 -12.45 30.88 11.61
CA ILE A 710 -12.71 32.32 11.70
C ILE A 710 -12.02 33.08 10.58
N ASN A 711 -12.66 34.16 10.13
CA ASN A 711 -11.99 35.19 9.31
C ASN A 711 -11.16 36.13 10.21
N PHE A 712 -10.35 37.00 9.61
CA PHE A 712 -9.53 37.98 10.35
C PHE A 712 -10.33 39.10 11.06
N GLN A 713 -11.66 39.13 10.93
CA GLN A 713 -12.57 39.98 11.71
C GLN A 713 -13.17 39.26 12.93
N GLY A 714 -12.82 37.99 13.16
CA GLY A 714 -13.31 37.17 14.28
C GLY A 714 -14.67 36.52 14.04
N VAL A 715 -15.22 36.58 12.83
CA VAL A 715 -16.52 35.97 12.49
C VAL A 715 -16.33 34.47 12.27
N ASP A 716 -17.07 33.64 13.00
CA ASP A 716 -17.11 32.18 12.82
C ASP A 716 -17.92 31.82 11.57
N LEU A 717 -17.27 31.15 10.62
CA LEU A 717 -17.85 30.76 9.33
C LEU A 717 -18.68 29.48 9.41
N LYS A 718 -18.63 28.72 10.52
CA LYS A 718 -19.41 27.49 10.72
C LYS A 718 -20.91 27.70 10.50
N SER A 719 -21.49 28.76 11.05
CA SER A 719 -22.92 29.07 10.93
C SER A 719 -23.36 29.21 9.46
N LEU A 720 -22.53 29.85 8.64
CA LEU A 720 -22.74 30.02 7.20
C LEU A 720 -22.64 28.68 6.46
N LEU A 721 -21.67 27.84 6.83
CA LEU A 721 -21.43 26.53 6.24
C LEU A 721 -22.55 25.53 6.57
N LYS A 722 -23.06 25.55 7.82
CA LYS A 722 -24.18 24.74 8.31
C LYS A 722 -25.48 25.07 7.56
N LEU A 723 -25.74 26.36 7.31
CA LEU A 723 -26.82 26.86 6.45
C LEU A 723 -26.68 26.51 4.96
N LYS A 724 -25.50 26.01 4.53
CA LYS A 724 -25.19 25.62 3.14
C LYS A 724 -24.83 24.13 3.01
N GLY A 725 -25.48 23.30 3.83
CA GLY A 725 -25.42 21.84 3.73
C GLY A 725 -24.12 21.20 4.22
N SER A 726 -23.23 21.94 4.89
CA SER A 726 -22.03 21.36 5.50
C SER A 726 -22.39 20.67 6.81
N TYR A 727 -21.94 19.43 6.97
CA TYR A 727 -22.18 18.66 8.19
C TYR A 727 -21.14 19.03 9.24
N ILE A 728 -21.57 19.75 10.28
CA ILE A 728 -20.71 20.21 11.37
C ILE A 728 -21.02 19.37 12.61
N LEU A 729 -20.12 18.43 12.91
CA LEU A 729 -20.21 17.53 14.06
C LEU A 729 -19.67 18.23 15.32
N GLU A 730 -20.52 19.09 15.90
CA GLU A 730 -20.23 19.80 17.16
C GLU A 730 -20.52 18.94 18.42
N SER A 731 -21.48 18.02 18.35
CA SER A 731 -22.03 17.31 19.51
C SER A 731 -22.08 15.78 19.34
N GLN A 732 -20.96 15.12 19.66
CA GLN A 732 -20.95 13.95 20.56
C GLN A 732 -19.51 13.60 21.03
N ILE A 733 -19.00 14.42 21.95
CA ILE A 733 -18.23 14.05 23.15
C ILE A 733 -18.46 15.23 24.08
N GLU A 734 -19.47 15.11 24.95
CA GLU A 734 -19.61 15.97 26.11
C GLU A 734 -18.72 15.40 27.21
N ILE A 735 -17.93 16.28 27.84
CA ILE A 735 -17.13 15.93 29.01
C ILE A 735 -17.87 16.51 30.20
N GLU A 736 -18.77 15.74 30.79
CA GLU A 736 -19.41 16.11 32.06
C GLU A 736 -18.39 16.11 33.19
N GLN A 737 -17.90 17.30 33.52
CA GLN A 737 -17.18 17.66 34.74
C GLN A 737 -17.52 19.11 35.04
N LYS A 738 -17.99 19.54 36.22
CA LYS A 738 -18.40 18.91 37.49
C LYS A 738 -19.47 19.86 38.11
N GLN A 739 -20.23 19.56 39.16
CA GLN A 739 -19.81 19.39 40.56
C GLN A 739 -20.98 18.89 41.43
N PRO A 740 -20.72 18.28 42.61
CA PRO A 740 -21.75 17.98 43.60
C PRO A 740 -22.07 19.21 44.48
N GLN A 741 -23.33 19.36 44.87
CA GLN A 741 -23.74 20.12 46.07
C GLN A 741 -24.89 19.38 46.76
N ASN A 742 -24.65 19.00 48.02
CA ASN A 742 -25.56 18.46 49.04
C ASN A 742 -26.61 17.42 48.58
#